data_AF-A0A9D6X1X9-F1
#
_entry.id   AF-A0A9D6X1X9-F1
#
_cell.length_a   1.000
_cell.length_b   1.000
_cell.length_c   1.000
_cell.angle_alpha   90.00
_cell.angle_beta   90.00
_cell.angle_gamma   90.00
#
_symmetry.space_group_name_H-M   'P 1'
#
loop_
_entity.id
_entity.type
_entity.pdbx_description
1 polymer ?
#
loop_
_entity_poly.entity_id
_entity_poly.type
_entity_poly.pdbx_seq_one_letter_code
_entity_poly.pdbx_strand_id
1 'polypeptide(L)'
;MARTCHRIGLQLAALCISCIPGTVLRRENQYKRRALGRVMSSTSVEKASARTGAAPQTPPFTDSELMPGAVYAIGIETAAARLPLLWAPLESALLAGRPCVLITRLDPQDSPLREVLEQARRMLDGNAGDPARLQVLSAIGDYAVNLFLHGAPGYLAELDRYALAPGSLVLVDEADDLYTPHDHDALSQQARAYHAWCARHGHTMVQLHLRAGAHRPMLDGNQAAAQHLAGIARVTAQPEGLRLTVDFWASPSGLRIGSVLELEPRLPASSRPLLWYVGPPETGLDGLARQFAVRRAASVAEVLRWSGEERNDSLSIVVTLDPRDDFASCLEDLARLRAATGERAYIVVRESGFRLREFTQQRQLLRAGVDLVLPGLQPLRKLALQLPQAQAQRSVKAAAEAAAAPGDGPEPWVLESQAGPGSAGAAFADEVERQVRSSTSWQVPCALVEVELDDIAAGAAPADGAPRAGRKSDLSAATPLARFVFMTGCRGRDAVNAVLRGMGDELARQVRRIHLYALDSAIVERLGQLRAQTAPAAPAAAAPQDKSGTNVVTMSASSRAARGHLGAALLAALLAATGVWSDLARAQGAPAQTDVAATGSAAPTQPAASAAAYEQGRYEEAARLGLADLVREPENHALRLRVANSLAWTGRYRHAIEQYGRLATTPLANAATVGLANVHLWSGRPHLADPMFRRVLAADPGDAVAREGLANAQRRLRPRSTLRASRVDDSSRTVRRTGALAHRWRDESLMQVFELAGEHVDESRSPAGPDLQPRKASFEYQHLGLPLAPRVRLTSDSGVKSSFFAELALQVADAATVEIGRVNWGELAFAPDARRDGLFARRVGVAGQVESPYGGFGGSAAHFALSDGNGVHEFSARFTPAWQPFAQGIGLRASAGVYGRKAERHDPRYWSPASGYYVAQVGLALNRWGDDWNLSAELKRGLRLGGEGAGGWTAGFAGEYWVNVDWTVRVEGLHIETRRDGSAYRSTSFALSLDRLW
;
A
#
# COMPACT_ATOMS: atom_id res chain seq x y z
N MET A 1 -7.83 -15.56 2.67
CA MET A 1 -7.32 -15.66 1.28
C MET A 1 -5.96 -15.00 1.08
N ALA A 2 -5.75 -13.71 1.35
CA ALA A 2 -4.44 -13.06 1.16
C ALA A 2 -3.27 -13.69 1.96
N ARG A 3 -3.51 -14.09 3.23
CA ARG A 3 -2.50 -14.81 4.05
C ARG A 3 -2.21 -16.24 3.56
N THR A 4 -3.19 -16.88 2.93
CA THR A 4 -3.06 -18.22 2.36
C THR A 4 -2.24 -18.17 1.06
N CYS A 5 -2.46 -17.14 0.24
CA CYS A 5 -1.69 -16.90 -0.99
C CYS A 5 -0.23 -16.51 -0.68
N HIS A 6 0.02 -15.73 0.38
CA HIS A 6 1.37 -15.37 0.81
C HIS A 6 2.16 -16.58 1.36
N ARG A 7 1.51 -17.47 2.12
CA ARG A 7 2.12 -18.73 2.61
C ARG A 7 2.45 -19.70 1.47
N ILE A 8 1.57 -19.85 0.49
CA ILE A 8 1.78 -20.74 -0.65
C ILE A 8 2.89 -20.17 -1.57
N GLY A 9 2.93 -18.85 -1.78
CA GLY A 9 3.99 -18.19 -2.53
C GLY A 9 5.38 -18.34 -1.90
N LEU A 10 5.49 -18.21 -0.58
CA LEU A 10 6.75 -18.41 0.15
C LEU A 10 7.20 -19.89 0.18
N GLN A 11 6.26 -20.83 0.29
CA GLN A 11 6.57 -22.27 0.26
C GLN A 11 7.02 -22.75 -1.13
N LEU A 12 6.47 -22.17 -2.22
CA LEU A 12 6.89 -22.48 -3.58
C LEU A 12 8.23 -21.83 -3.96
N ALA A 13 8.51 -20.61 -3.47
CA ALA A 13 9.82 -19.97 -3.65
C ALA A 13 10.95 -20.75 -2.94
N ALA A 14 10.67 -21.33 -1.77
CA ALA A 14 11.62 -22.18 -1.05
C ALA A 14 11.91 -23.51 -1.78
N LEU A 15 10.93 -24.07 -2.48
CA LEU A 15 11.09 -25.31 -3.28
C LEU A 15 11.90 -25.09 -4.56
N CYS A 16 11.84 -23.91 -5.17
CA CYS A 16 12.65 -23.59 -6.35
C CYS A 16 14.14 -23.37 -6.04
N ILE A 17 14.47 -22.90 -4.83
CA ILE A 17 15.87 -22.66 -4.40
C ILE A 17 16.60 -23.99 -4.11
N SER A 18 15.88 -25.05 -3.74
CA SER A 18 16.46 -26.38 -3.49
C SER A 18 16.86 -27.19 -4.74
N CYS A 19 16.64 -26.68 -5.95
CA CYS A 19 16.89 -27.42 -7.21
C CYS A 19 18.13 -26.94 -8.00
N ILE A 20 19.00 -26.10 -7.42
CA ILE A 20 20.24 -25.62 -8.07
C ILE A 20 21.43 -26.52 -7.65
N PRO A 21 22.13 -27.21 -8.57
CA PRO A 21 23.33 -27.97 -8.23
C PRO A 21 24.48 -27.03 -7.87
N GLY A 22 25.06 -27.20 -6.68
CA GLY A 22 26.15 -26.39 -6.16
C GLY A 22 27.54 -26.95 -6.49
N THR A 23 28.21 -26.42 -7.50
CA THR A 23 29.66 -26.67 -7.74
C THR A 23 30.35 -25.57 -8.56
N VAL A 24 30.12 -24.28 -8.30
CA VAL A 24 31.05 -23.22 -8.77
C VAL A 24 30.99 -22.05 -7.78
N LEU A 25 31.88 -22.00 -6.78
CA LEU A 25 32.27 -20.81 -5.97
C LEU A 25 33.10 -21.26 -4.74
N ARG A 26 34.25 -21.90 -4.98
CA ARG A 26 35.28 -22.12 -3.94
C ARG A 26 36.66 -22.11 -4.59
N ARG A 27 37.21 -20.91 -4.84
CA ARG A 27 38.65 -20.67 -5.05
C ARG A 27 38.89 -19.17 -5.17
N GLU A 28 38.81 -18.44 -4.06
CA GLU A 28 39.41 -17.09 -3.92
C GLU A 28 39.21 -16.61 -2.48
N ASN A 29 40.03 -17.05 -1.51
CA ASN A 29 40.13 -16.41 -0.18
C ASN A 29 41.29 -16.96 0.66
N GLN A 30 42.53 -16.91 0.15
CA GLN A 30 43.70 -17.37 0.91
C GLN A 30 44.91 -16.42 0.93
N TYR A 31 44.76 -15.16 0.51
CA TYR A 31 45.82 -14.15 0.61
C TYR A 31 45.26 -12.85 1.18
N LYS A 32 45.38 -12.65 2.51
CA LYS A 32 45.45 -11.35 3.22
C LYS A 32 45.30 -11.52 4.75
N ARG A 33 46.12 -12.40 5.34
CA ARG A 33 46.40 -12.38 6.79
C ARG A 33 47.91 -12.24 6.97
N ARG A 34 48.40 -11.01 7.15
CA ARG A 34 49.70 -10.66 7.78
C ARG A 34 49.91 -9.14 7.73
N ALA A 35 49.83 -8.49 8.89
CA ALA A 35 50.58 -7.30 9.32
C ALA A 35 49.75 -6.47 10.33
N LEU A 36 50.03 -6.66 11.62
CA LEU A 36 49.60 -5.77 12.71
C LEU A 36 50.79 -5.66 13.68
N GLY A 37 51.31 -4.44 13.85
CA GLY A 37 52.36 -4.09 14.79
C GLY A 37 52.25 -2.61 15.19
N ARG A 38 51.97 -2.39 16.49
CA ARG A 38 52.13 -1.23 17.41
C ARG A 38 52.61 0.13 16.83
N VAL A 39 52.13 1.32 17.23
CA VAL A 39 52.30 2.01 18.55
C VAL A 39 51.28 3.18 18.71
N MET A 40 51.08 3.63 19.96
CA MET A 40 50.13 4.63 20.51
C MET A 40 50.33 6.12 20.11
N SER A 41 49.24 6.87 20.32
CA SER A 41 49.13 8.25 20.87
C SER A 41 48.68 9.39 19.95
N SER A 42 47.97 10.32 20.59
CA SER A 42 47.41 11.62 20.18
C SER A 42 45.99 11.64 19.58
N THR A 43 45.18 12.42 20.28
CA THR A 43 43.81 12.86 20.07
C THR A 43 43.70 13.70 18.80
N SER A 44 42.92 13.22 17.83
CA SER A 44 42.37 14.01 16.72
C SER A 44 41.23 13.22 16.07
N VAL A 45 40.22 13.93 15.57
CA VAL A 45 39.17 13.37 14.72
C VAL A 45 39.83 13.01 13.38
N GLU A 46 40.42 11.83 13.28
CA GLU A 46 40.91 11.32 12.00
C GLU A 46 40.66 9.82 11.85
N LYS A 47 40.23 9.48 10.62
CA LYS A 47 40.03 8.15 10.00
C LYS A 47 38.62 7.56 10.13
N ALA A 48 37.73 8.06 9.28
CA ALA A 48 36.81 7.20 8.55
C ALA A 48 37.64 6.34 7.58
N SER A 49 37.62 5.01 7.74
CA SER A 49 38.40 4.10 6.90
C SER A 49 37.69 3.86 5.57
N ALA A 50 38.11 4.56 4.52
CA ALA A 50 37.65 4.33 3.16
C ALA A 50 38.25 3.02 2.61
N ARG A 51 37.41 2.03 2.31
CA ARG A 51 37.76 0.87 1.48
C ARG A 51 37.71 1.21 -0.02
N THR A 52 38.23 2.36 -0.43
CA THR A 52 38.53 2.75 -1.82
C THR A 52 39.47 3.95 -1.75
N GLY A 53 40.56 3.95 -2.50
CA GLY A 53 41.64 4.95 -2.42
C GLY A 53 41.27 6.36 -2.89
N ALA A 54 40.38 7.04 -2.16
CA ALA A 54 40.09 8.47 -2.31
C ALA A 54 40.34 9.19 -0.97
N ALA A 55 40.78 10.45 -1.05
CA ALA A 55 41.15 11.32 0.08
C ALA A 55 40.09 11.34 1.21
N PRO A 56 40.47 11.64 2.48
CA PRO A 56 39.53 11.68 3.59
C PRO A 56 38.41 12.70 3.31
N GLN A 57 37.19 12.21 3.12
CA GLN A 57 36.03 13.05 2.82
C GLN A 57 35.43 13.56 4.13
N THR A 58 35.41 14.88 4.33
CA THR A 58 34.63 15.54 5.38
C THR A 58 33.13 15.22 5.18
N PRO A 59 32.38 14.88 6.24
CA PRO A 59 30.94 14.66 6.13
C PRO A 59 30.27 15.95 5.61
N PRO A 60 29.26 15.85 4.71
CA PRO A 60 28.68 17.01 4.03
C PRO A 60 27.83 17.92 4.95
N PHE A 61 27.69 17.56 6.22
CA PHE A 61 26.81 18.22 7.18
C PHE A 61 27.50 19.25 8.06
N THR A 62 28.79 19.52 7.85
CA THR A 62 29.48 20.59 8.58
C THR A 62 29.04 21.95 8.04
N ASP A 63 29.05 22.99 8.89
CA ASP A 63 28.65 24.34 8.50
C ASP A 63 29.44 24.87 7.28
N SER A 64 30.71 24.48 7.18
CA SER A 64 31.59 24.77 6.04
C SER A 64 31.15 24.14 4.70
N GLU A 65 30.29 23.12 4.74
CA GLU A 65 29.80 22.39 3.57
C GLU A 65 28.32 22.74 3.25
N LEU A 66 27.75 23.72 3.95
CA LEU A 66 26.40 24.22 3.75
C LEU A 66 26.42 25.59 3.08
N MET A 67 25.62 25.76 2.03
CA MET A 67 25.46 27.05 1.35
C MET A 67 24.56 27.99 2.17
N PRO A 68 24.90 29.29 2.30
CA PRO A 68 23.99 30.29 2.85
C PRO A 68 22.71 30.39 2.01
N GLY A 69 21.55 30.59 2.66
CA GLY A 69 20.27 30.76 1.97
C GLY A 69 19.67 29.47 1.39
N ALA A 70 20.26 28.31 1.66
CA ALA A 70 19.91 27.04 1.02
C ALA A 70 19.08 26.11 1.92
N VAL A 71 18.41 25.14 1.28
CA VAL A 71 17.63 24.09 1.97
C VAL A 71 18.21 22.71 1.62
N TYR A 72 18.41 21.87 2.63
CA TYR A 72 18.92 20.50 2.50
C TYR A 72 17.94 19.51 3.12
N ALA A 73 17.79 18.34 2.50
CA ALA A 73 16.93 17.27 2.99
C ALA A 73 17.73 15.98 3.26
N ILE A 74 17.49 15.37 4.42
CA ILE A 74 18.14 14.13 4.83
C ILE A 74 17.06 13.10 5.21
N GLY A 75 16.94 12.05 4.41
CA GLY A 75 16.06 10.91 4.68
C GLY A 75 16.74 9.92 5.61
N ILE A 76 16.11 9.59 6.74
CA ILE A 76 16.67 8.72 7.78
C ILE A 76 15.82 7.45 7.87
N GLU A 77 16.45 6.30 7.62
CA GLU A 77 15.76 5.00 7.68
C GLU A 77 15.51 4.54 9.12
N THR A 78 16.37 4.92 10.06
CA THR A 78 16.31 4.50 11.47
C THR A 78 16.29 5.68 12.43
N ALA A 79 15.26 5.75 13.28
CA ALA A 79 15.11 6.83 14.26
C ALA A 79 16.32 6.96 15.22
N ALA A 80 17.09 5.89 15.44
CA ALA A 80 18.30 5.93 16.27
C ALA A 80 19.46 6.76 15.66
N ALA A 81 19.46 6.97 14.34
CA ALA A 81 20.45 7.80 13.67
C ALA A 81 20.15 9.32 13.78
N ARG A 82 18.93 9.68 14.19
CA ARG A 82 18.39 11.05 14.21
C ARG A 82 19.22 12.02 15.06
N LEU A 83 19.41 11.74 16.35
CA LEU A 83 20.12 12.65 17.26
C LEU A 83 21.61 12.81 16.90
N PRO A 84 22.37 11.75 16.58
CA PRO A 84 23.73 11.89 16.08
C PRO A 84 23.85 12.74 14.80
N LEU A 85 22.86 12.66 13.90
CA LEU A 85 22.83 13.45 12.67
C LEU A 85 22.42 14.91 12.89
N LEU A 86 21.64 15.22 13.93
CA LEU A 86 21.38 16.59 14.36
C LEU A 86 22.63 17.24 14.97
N TRP A 87 23.42 16.46 15.72
CA TRP A 87 24.57 16.98 16.46
C TRP A 87 25.66 17.53 15.52
N ALA A 88 26.03 16.80 14.46
CA ALA A 88 27.13 17.20 13.57
C ALA A 88 27.00 18.62 12.96
N PRO A 89 25.88 19.02 12.33
CA PRO A 89 25.70 20.38 11.82
C PRO A 89 25.60 21.41 12.95
N LEU A 90 24.96 21.05 14.07
CA LEU A 90 24.82 21.93 15.22
C LEU A 90 26.17 22.27 15.87
N GLU A 91 26.98 21.25 16.15
CA GLU A 91 28.33 21.38 16.73
C GLU A 91 29.20 22.26 15.84
N SER A 92 29.22 21.98 14.53
CA SER A 92 30.02 22.75 13.57
C SER A 92 29.61 24.22 13.52
N ALA A 93 28.31 24.53 13.53
CA ALA A 93 27.80 25.89 13.48
C ALA A 93 28.04 26.67 14.79
N LEU A 94 27.88 25.98 15.94
CA LEU A 94 28.21 26.55 17.25
C LEU A 94 29.70 26.87 17.38
N LEU A 95 30.59 26.01 16.88
CA LEU A 95 32.03 26.28 16.79
C LEU A 95 32.35 27.45 15.86
N ALA A 96 31.61 27.60 14.76
CA ALA A 96 31.78 28.67 13.79
C ALA A 96 31.20 30.03 14.23
N GLY A 97 30.57 30.12 15.40
CA GLY A 97 29.95 31.38 15.84
C GLY A 97 28.54 31.62 15.32
N ARG A 98 27.99 30.71 14.50
CA ARG A 98 26.73 30.92 13.77
C ARG A 98 25.51 30.73 14.67
N PRO A 99 24.51 31.63 14.64
CA PRO A 99 23.24 31.42 15.33
C PRO A 99 22.54 30.15 14.83
N CYS A 100 22.02 29.35 15.75
CA CYS A 100 21.39 28.07 15.45
C CYS A 100 19.96 28.03 15.99
N VAL A 101 19.05 27.43 15.22
CA VAL A 101 17.66 27.22 15.61
C VAL A 101 17.35 25.75 15.44
N LEU A 102 16.97 25.06 16.51
CA LEU A 102 16.53 23.68 16.49
C LEU A 102 15.01 23.63 16.65
N ILE A 103 14.31 23.14 15.62
CA ILE A 103 12.87 22.89 15.64
C ILE A 103 12.68 21.39 15.84
N THR A 104 12.09 20.97 16.96
CA THR A 104 11.89 19.55 17.28
C THR A 104 10.59 19.30 18.03
N ARG A 105 10.08 18.07 17.92
CA ARG A 105 8.93 17.58 18.72
C ARG A 105 9.33 16.88 20.01
N LEU A 106 10.62 16.60 20.17
CA LEU A 106 11.13 15.97 21.38
C LEU A 106 11.00 16.94 22.55
N ASP A 107 10.61 16.41 23.72
CA ASP A 107 10.59 17.21 24.93
C ASP A 107 12.04 17.57 25.28
N PRO A 108 12.38 18.86 25.49
CA PRO A 108 13.71 19.25 25.94
C PRO A 108 14.17 18.56 27.24
N GLN A 109 13.23 18.02 28.03
CA GLN A 109 13.50 17.25 29.25
C GLN A 109 13.77 15.76 29.01
N ASP A 110 13.54 15.24 27.80
CA ASP A 110 13.83 13.84 27.45
C ASP A 110 15.34 13.56 27.46
N SER A 111 15.75 12.49 28.16
CA SER A 111 17.16 12.11 28.41
C SER A 111 18.11 12.26 27.20
N PRO A 112 17.78 11.77 25.99
CA PRO A 112 18.72 11.82 24.87
C PRO A 112 18.78 13.18 24.15
N LEU A 113 17.73 14.01 24.17
CA LEU A 113 17.82 15.40 23.69
C LEU A 113 18.49 16.29 24.74
N ARG A 114 18.21 16.05 26.02
CA ARG A 114 18.82 16.77 27.14
C ARG A 114 20.35 16.68 27.09
N GLU A 115 20.91 15.51 26.80
CA GLU A 115 22.36 15.34 26.63
C GLU A 115 22.94 16.19 25.48
N VAL A 116 22.26 16.23 24.33
CA VAL A 116 22.66 17.05 23.17
C VAL A 116 22.63 18.54 23.51
N LEU A 117 21.56 18.99 24.19
CA LEU A 117 21.40 20.38 24.62
C LEU A 117 22.40 20.75 25.73
N GLU A 118 22.68 19.86 26.67
CA GLU A 118 23.72 20.05 27.69
C GLU A 118 25.12 20.17 27.05
N GLN A 119 25.42 19.34 26.04
CA GLN A 119 26.68 19.44 25.29
C GLN A 119 26.79 20.76 24.55
N ALA A 120 25.74 21.16 23.81
CA ALA A 120 25.68 22.47 23.15
C ALA A 120 25.87 23.62 24.15
N ARG A 121 25.23 23.52 25.32
CA ARG A 121 25.33 24.52 26.39
C ARG A 121 26.73 24.59 26.99
N ARG A 122 27.39 23.46 27.22
CA ARG A 122 28.81 23.42 27.66
C ARG A 122 29.75 24.05 26.63
N MET A 123 29.47 23.93 25.33
CA MET A 123 30.25 24.60 24.29
C MET A 123 30.03 26.11 24.26
N LEU A 124 28.86 26.57 24.71
CA LEU A 124 28.54 27.99 24.85
C LEU A 124 29.08 28.56 26.17
N ASP A 125 29.24 27.74 27.20
CA ASP A 125 29.82 28.12 28.51
C ASP A 125 31.34 28.35 28.44
N GLY A 126 31.65 29.53 27.91
CA GLY A 126 32.94 30.22 27.84
C GLY A 126 32.73 31.69 27.45
N ASN A 127 31.58 31.99 26.83
CA ASN A 127 30.96 33.30 26.73
C ASN A 127 29.51 33.15 27.18
N ALA A 128 29.21 33.66 28.38
CA ALA A 128 27.92 33.58 29.08
C ALA A 128 26.72 33.52 28.13
N GLY A 129 25.87 32.50 28.32
CA GLY A 129 24.71 32.15 27.50
C GLY A 129 23.98 33.33 26.87
N ASP A 130 24.40 33.66 25.65
CA ASP A 130 23.64 34.54 24.78
C ASP A 130 22.51 33.70 24.18
N PRO A 131 21.24 33.88 24.61
CA PRO A 131 20.10 33.18 24.04
C PRO A 131 19.94 33.45 22.53
N ALA A 132 20.69 34.41 21.96
CA ALA A 132 20.75 34.65 20.52
C ALA A 132 21.52 33.58 19.73
N ARG A 133 22.31 32.69 20.36
CA ARG A 133 23.17 31.73 19.64
C ARG A 133 22.56 30.34 19.43
N LEU A 134 21.67 29.89 20.31
CA LEU A 134 20.93 28.64 20.15
C LEU A 134 19.50 28.80 20.65
N GLN A 135 18.55 28.77 19.73
CA GLN A 135 17.12 28.79 20.01
C GLN A 135 16.54 27.38 19.80
N VAL A 136 15.78 26.87 20.76
CA VAL A 136 15.08 25.58 20.63
C VAL A 136 13.59 25.86 20.60
N LEU A 137 12.93 25.48 19.50
CA LEU A 137 11.51 25.64 19.28
C LEU A 137 10.85 24.27 19.34
N SER A 138 10.06 24.04 20.39
CA SER A 138 9.26 22.83 20.52
C SER A 138 7.98 22.96 19.70
N ALA A 139 7.81 22.05 18.75
CA ALA A 139 6.64 21.94 17.89
C ALA A 139 5.42 21.43 18.69
N ILE A 140 4.32 22.21 18.73
CA ILE A 140 3.07 21.85 19.43
C ILE A 140 1.93 21.63 18.42
N GLY A 141 1.12 20.58 18.60
CA GLY A 141 -0.06 20.29 17.78
C GLY A 141 0.22 19.43 16.53
N ASP A 142 -0.84 19.15 15.75
CA ASP A 142 -0.76 18.33 14.54
C ASP A 142 -0.31 19.18 13.33
N TYR A 143 0.97 19.09 12.96
CA TYR A 143 1.54 19.85 11.83
C TYR A 143 0.86 19.55 10.51
N ALA A 144 0.40 18.31 10.27
CA ALA A 144 -0.24 17.96 9.01
C ALA A 144 -1.58 18.71 8.87
N VAL A 145 -2.31 18.85 9.97
CA VAL A 145 -3.55 19.64 10.04
C VAL A 145 -3.26 21.13 9.89
N ASN A 146 -2.24 21.67 10.57
CA ASN A 146 -1.91 23.09 10.50
C ASN A 146 -1.32 23.50 9.13
N LEU A 147 -0.50 22.66 8.51
CA LEU A 147 0.00 22.86 7.15
C LEU A 147 -1.14 22.78 6.13
N PHE A 148 -2.12 21.89 6.34
CA PHE A 148 -3.33 21.83 5.51
C PHE A 148 -4.19 23.10 5.63
N LEU A 149 -4.34 23.65 6.84
CA LEU A 149 -5.17 24.84 7.09
C LEU A 149 -4.50 26.15 6.65
N HIS A 150 -3.18 26.29 6.83
CA HIS A 150 -2.47 27.56 6.67
C HIS A 150 -1.39 27.55 5.57
N GLY A 151 -1.06 26.38 5.03
CA GLY A 151 -0.02 26.21 4.01
C GLY A 151 1.40 26.49 4.51
N ALA A 152 2.40 26.21 3.68
CA ALA A 152 3.79 26.58 3.95
C ALA A 152 3.99 28.09 4.19
N PRO A 153 3.31 29.02 3.47
CA PRO A 153 3.41 30.44 3.78
C PRO A 153 2.94 30.81 5.19
N GLY A 154 1.89 30.15 5.70
CA GLY A 154 1.41 30.36 7.07
C GLY A 154 2.41 29.89 8.12
N TYR A 155 3.02 28.71 7.91
CA TYR A 155 4.09 28.20 8.76
C TYR A 155 5.33 29.12 8.77
N LEU A 156 5.75 29.61 7.60
CA LEU A 156 6.88 30.54 7.49
C LEU A 156 6.57 31.90 8.13
N ALA A 157 5.34 32.38 8.03
CA ALA A 157 4.90 33.60 8.71
C ALA A 157 4.87 33.44 10.25
N GLU A 158 4.66 32.22 10.75
CA GLU A 158 4.81 31.91 12.17
C GLU A 158 6.28 31.93 12.60
N LEU A 159 7.18 31.31 11.81
CA LEU A 159 8.63 31.37 12.07
C LEU A 159 9.16 32.81 12.10
N ASP A 160 8.66 33.68 11.21
CA ASP A 160 9.04 35.10 11.19
C ASP A 160 8.67 35.83 12.51
N ARG A 161 7.67 35.35 13.27
CA ARG A 161 7.30 35.92 14.59
C ARG A 161 8.30 35.59 15.69
N TYR A 162 9.08 34.53 15.54
CA TYR A 162 10.11 34.15 16.50
C TYR A 162 11.41 34.94 16.33
N ALA A 163 11.48 35.85 15.34
CA ALA A 163 12.57 36.79 15.12
C ALA A 163 13.96 36.13 15.08
N LEU A 164 14.10 35.08 14.26
CA LEU A 164 15.36 34.34 14.12
C LEU A 164 16.49 35.28 13.66
N ALA A 165 17.69 35.13 14.23
CA ALA A 165 18.84 35.94 13.84
C ALA A 165 19.19 35.73 12.35
N PRO A 166 19.40 36.77 11.54
CA PRO A 166 19.73 36.63 10.12
C PRO A 166 20.93 35.70 9.90
N GLY A 167 20.87 34.85 8.87
CA GLY A 167 21.94 33.89 8.62
C GLY A 167 21.91 32.63 9.49
N SER A 168 20.92 32.45 10.39
CA SER A 168 20.82 31.26 11.25
C SER A 168 20.88 29.92 10.49
N LEU A 169 21.49 28.91 11.12
CA LEU A 169 21.30 27.50 10.75
C LEU A 169 20.00 26.99 11.40
N VAL A 170 19.02 26.63 10.58
CA VAL A 170 17.71 26.11 11.01
C VAL A 170 17.68 24.60 10.82
N LEU A 171 17.72 23.85 11.92
CA LEU A 171 17.61 22.41 11.94
C LEU A 171 16.17 22.02 12.23
N VAL A 172 15.52 21.36 11.28
CA VAL A 172 14.15 20.86 11.44
C VAL A 172 14.19 19.36 11.59
N ASP A 173 13.77 18.91 12.76
CA ASP A 173 13.65 17.51 13.11
C ASP A 173 12.22 17.00 12.84
N GLU A 174 12.06 15.78 12.35
CA GLU A 174 10.77 15.24 11.87
C GLU A 174 10.07 16.11 10.80
N ALA A 175 10.82 16.57 9.80
CA ALA A 175 10.31 17.39 8.71
C ALA A 175 9.34 16.67 7.76
N ASP A 176 8.94 15.42 8.02
CA ASP A 176 8.02 14.63 7.20
C ASP A 176 6.66 15.34 6.99
N ASP A 177 6.18 16.07 7.99
CA ASP A 177 4.89 16.77 7.94
C ASP A 177 5.01 18.22 7.41
N LEU A 178 6.19 18.67 6.94
CA LEU A 178 6.36 19.95 6.24
C LEU A 178 5.96 19.87 4.75
N TYR A 179 5.80 18.67 4.22
CA TYR A 179 5.44 18.46 2.83
C TYR A 179 4.12 17.71 2.71
N THR A 180 3.42 17.92 1.59
CA THR A 180 2.24 17.15 1.21
C THR A 180 2.65 16.08 0.19
N PRO A 181 3.09 14.88 0.62
CA PRO A 181 3.74 13.89 -0.27
C PRO A 181 2.82 13.30 -1.34
N HIS A 182 1.51 13.52 -1.25
CA HIS A 182 0.51 13.01 -2.18
C HIS A 182 0.09 14.03 -3.26
N ASP A 183 0.59 15.26 -3.20
CA ASP A 183 0.30 16.35 -4.13
C ASP A 183 1.61 16.97 -4.64
N HIS A 184 1.97 16.64 -5.88
CA HIS A 184 3.24 17.06 -6.47
C HIS A 184 3.37 18.58 -6.65
N ASP A 185 2.26 19.27 -6.94
CA ASP A 185 2.27 20.72 -7.16
C ASP A 185 2.39 21.45 -5.82
N ALA A 186 1.65 21.01 -4.80
CA ALA A 186 1.80 21.53 -3.43
C ALA A 186 3.21 21.31 -2.90
N LEU A 187 3.79 20.13 -3.12
CA LEU A 187 5.14 19.78 -2.69
C LEU A 187 6.22 20.68 -3.32
N SER A 188 6.13 20.95 -4.63
CA SER A 188 7.05 21.89 -5.30
C SER A 188 6.87 23.32 -4.81
N GLN A 189 5.62 23.77 -4.59
CA GLN A 189 5.34 25.09 -4.02
C GLN A 189 5.87 25.26 -2.60
N GLN A 190 5.75 24.22 -1.76
CA GLN A 190 6.30 24.17 -0.40
C GLN A 190 7.82 24.25 -0.42
N ALA A 191 8.50 23.41 -1.22
CA ALA A 191 9.95 23.45 -1.39
C ALA A 191 10.44 24.84 -1.87
N ARG A 192 9.72 25.45 -2.82
CA ARG A 192 9.98 26.81 -3.30
C ARG A 192 9.83 27.85 -2.20
N ALA A 193 8.76 27.76 -1.40
CA ALA A 193 8.51 28.70 -0.31
C ALA A 193 9.61 28.64 0.75
N TYR A 194 10.03 27.42 1.12
CA TYR A 194 11.14 27.18 2.04
C TYR A 194 12.46 27.75 1.50
N HIS A 195 12.80 27.47 0.24
CA HIS A 195 13.98 28.02 -0.40
C HIS A 195 13.94 29.56 -0.47
N ALA A 196 12.82 30.15 -0.89
CA ALA A 196 12.68 31.59 -0.97
C ALA A 196 12.80 32.28 0.40
N TRP A 197 12.27 31.66 1.45
CA TRP A 197 12.38 32.15 2.82
C TRP A 197 13.81 32.08 3.35
N CYS A 198 14.52 30.96 3.11
CA CYS A 198 15.93 30.81 3.43
C CYS A 198 16.79 31.85 2.69
N ALA A 199 16.59 32.01 1.38
CA ALA A 199 17.30 32.98 0.57
C ALA A 199 17.05 34.43 1.02
N ARG A 200 15.82 34.77 1.39
CA ARG A 200 15.43 36.11 1.86
C ARG A 200 16.12 36.52 3.16
N HIS A 201 16.25 35.60 4.11
CA HIS A 201 16.82 35.87 5.43
C HIS A 201 18.29 35.43 5.57
N GLY A 202 18.86 34.83 4.52
CA GLY A 202 20.18 34.21 4.53
C GLY A 202 20.26 32.93 5.37
N HIS A 203 19.14 32.39 5.86
CA HIS A 203 19.13 31.17 6.67
C HIS A 203 19.53 29.95 5.84
N THR A 204 20.20 29.00 6.47
CA THR A 204 20.39 27.66 5.89
C THR A 204 19.48 26.71 6.65
N MET A 205 18.61 25.97 5.94
CA MET A 205 17.73 24.99 6.56
C MET A 205 18.16 23.56 6.25
N VAL A 206 18.23 22.71 7.27
CA VAL A 206 18.50 21.28 7.15
C VAL A 206 17.32 20.51 7.73
N GLN A 207 16.67 19.70 6.88
CA GLN A 207 15.45 18.98 7.18
C GLN A 207 15.75 17.49 7.37
N LEU A 208 15.45 16.96 8.55
CA LEU A 208 15.58 15.53 8.85
C LEU A 208 14.22 14.86 8.79
N HIS A 209 14.12 13.77 8.04
CA HIS A 209 12.86 13.08 7.83
C HIS A 209 12.97 11.60 8.23
N LEU A 210 12.01 11.09 9.02
CA LEU A 210 12.09 9.79 9.70
C LEU A 210 11.21 8.70 9.10
N ARG A 211 10.20 9.03 8.28
CA ARG A 211 9.31 8.01 7.72
C ARG A 211 9.99 7.33 6.53
N ALA A 212 10.74 6.26 6.80
CA ALA A 212 11.49 5.45 5.84
C ALA A 212 10.66 4.92 4.64
N GLY A 213 9.32 4.93 4.70
CA GLY A 213 8.43 4.56 3.59
C GLY A 213 8.01 5.73 2.67
N ALA A 214 8.33 6.97 3.01
CA ALA A 214 7.87 8.17 2.30
C ALA A 214 8.96 8.85 1.43
N HIS A 215 10.25 8.49 1.60
CA HIS A 215 11.35 9.19 0.91
C HIS A 215 11.49 8.86 -0.57
N ARG A 216 11.24 7.61 -0.96
CA ARG A 216 11.35 7.23 -2.37
C ARG A 216 10.30 7.93 -3.25
N PRO A 217 9.01 8.04 -2.84
CA PRO A 217 8.02 8.78 -3.62
C PRO A 217 8.12 10.31 -3.53
N MET A 218 8.61 10.87 -2.40
CA MET A 218 8.56 12.32 -2.14
C MET A 218 9.61 13.13 -2.93
N LEU A 219 10.83 12.60 -3.10
CA LEU A 219 11.94 13.32 -3.76
C LEU A 219 12.43 12.65 -5.05
N ASP A 220 12.38 11.32 -5.20
CA ASP A 220 12.71 10.67 -6.49
C ASP A 220 11.58 10.87 -7.53
N GLY A 221 10.32 11.08 -7.07
CA GLY A 221 9.15 11.29 -7.93
C GLY A 221 8.83 12.75 -8.26
N ASN A 222 9.52 13.74 -7.68
CA ASN A 222 9.22 15.16 -7.87
C ASN A 222 10.47 16.04 -8.03
N GLN A 223 11.06 15.97 -9.22
CA GLN A 223 12.24 16.75 -9.58
C GLN A 223 12.03 18.27 -9.45
N ALA A 224 10.79 18.77 -9.57
CA ALA A 224 10.46 20.19 -9.43
C ALA A 224 10.60 20.70 -7.98
N ALA A 225 10.45 19.83 -6.99
CA ALA A 225 10.76 20.17 -5.60
C ALA A 225 12.25 20.06 -5.30
N ALA A 226 12.92 19.04 -5.85
CA ALA A 226 14.36 18.84 -5.70
C ALA A 226 15.19 20.02 -6.26
N GLN A 227 14.71 20.72 -7.30
CA GLN A 227 15.32 21.95 -7.83
C GLN A 227 15.40 23.11 -6.82
N HIS A 228 14.57 23.09 -5.78
CA HIS A 228 14.57 24.08 -4.71
C HIS A 228 15.39 23.63 -3.49
N LEU A 229 16.03 22.46 -3.56
CA LEU A 229 16.96 21.95 -2.56
C LEU A 229 18.40 22.08 -3.07
N ALA A 230 19.32 22.45 -2.19
CA ALA A 230 20.75 22.46 -2.47
C ALA A 230 21.40 21.09 -2.22
N GLY A 231 20.75 20.18 -1.49
CA GLY A 231 21.23 18.82 -1.36
C GLY A 231 20.22 17.85 -0.78
N ILE A 232 20.36 16.59 -1.20
CA ILE A 232 19.58 15.45 -0.75
C ILE A 232 20.54 14.33 -0.36
N ALA A 233 20.38 13.81 0.86
CA ALA A 233 21.12 12.67 1.32
C ALA A 233 20.24 11.68 2.09
N ARG A 234 20.72 10.44 2.21
CA ARG A 234 19.98 9.34 2.81
C ARG A 234 20.86 8.57 3.77
N VAL A 235 20.37 8.33 4.98
CA VAL A 235 21.05 7.50 5.97
C VAL A 235 20.31 6.19 6.11
N THR A 236 20.95 5.12 5.67
CA THR A 236 20.44 3.75 5.73
C THR A 236 21.16 2.95 6.79
N ALA A 237 20.48 2.01 7.42
CA ALA A 237 21.13 1.11 8.38
C ALA A 237 21.78 -0.06 7.63
N GLN A 238 23.09 -0.24 7.79
CA GLN A 238 23.85 -1.36 7.24
C GLN A 238 24.28 -2.34 8.33
N PRO A 239 24.64 -3.58 7.97
CA PRO A 239 25.11 -4.58 8.93
C PRO A 239 26.35 -4.16 9.76
N GLU A 240 27.14 -3.19 9.29
CA GLU A 240 28.40 -2.74 9.92
C GLU A 240 28.34 -1.31 10.50
N GLY A 241 27.24 -0.56 10.30
CA GLY A 241 27.13 0.85 10.71
C GLY A 241 25.97 1.58 10.04
N LEU A 242 26.01 2.90 10.06
CA LEU A 242 25.08 3.74 9.30
C LEU A 242 25.74 4.11 7.98
N ARG A 243 25.04 3.95 6.85
CA ARG A 243 25.54 4.37 5.54
C ARG A 243 24.81 5.62 5.09
N LEU A 244 25.56 6.69 4.94
CA LEU A 244 25.13 7.90 4.26
C LEU A 244 25.34 7.76 2.75
N THR A 245 24.29 7.94 1.98
CA THR A 245 24.31 8.05 0.52
C THR A 245 23.89 9.47 0.15
N VAL A 246 24.75 10.22 -0.51
CA VAL A 246 24.45 11.56 -0.99
C VAL A 246 23.97 11.44 -2.42
N ASP A 247 22.74 11.84 -2.70
CA ASP A 247 22.21 11.82 -4.06
C ASP A 247 22.77 13.03 -4.83
N PHE A 248 22.63 14.23 -4.29
CA PHE A 248 23.41 15.42 -4.67
C PHE A 248 23.58 16.38 -3.48
N TRP A 249 24.65 17.18 -3.46
CA TRP A 249 24.91 18.14 -2.38
C TRP A 249 25.79 19.29 -2.87
N ALA A 250 25.22 20.48 -2.99
CA ALA A 250 25.94 21.69 -3.31
C ALA A 250 26.59 22.24 -2.04
N SER A 251 27.90 22.48 -2.10
CA SER A 251 28.65 23.13 -1.03
C SER A 251 29.59 24.21 -1.61
N PRO A 252 30.17 25.07 -0.76
CA PRO A 252 31.19 26.03 -1.21
C PRO A 252 32.40 25.38 -1.87
N SER A 253 32.70 24.11 -1.55
CA SER A 253 33.80 23.33 -2.11
C SER A 253 33.44 22.63 -3.44
N GLY A 254 32.17 22.69 -3.86
CA GLY A 254 31.68 22.16 -5.13
C GLY A 254 30.42 21.30 -4.97
N LEU A 255 29.97 20.70 -6.07
CA LEU A 255 28.82 19.81 -6.08
C LEU A 255 29.27 18.35 -5.88
N ARG A 256 28.76 17.69 -4.83
CA ARG A 256 28.97 16.26 -4.56
C ARG A 256 27.77 15.46 -5.06
N ILE A 257 27.98 14.39 -5.84
CA ILE A 257 26.91 13.56 -6.39
C ILE A 257 27.26 12.08 -6.18
N GLY A 258 26.29 11.28 -5.70
CA GLY A 258 26.42 9.83 -5.60
C GLY A 258 27.48 9.31 -4.60
N SER A 259 27.96 10.16 -3.69
CA SER A 259 28.98 9.74 -2.72
C SER A 259 28.39 8.88 -1.60
N VAL A 260 29.11 7.83 -1.20
CA VAL A 260 28.71 6.94 -0.11
C VAL A 260 29.73 7.05 1.02
N LEU A 261 29.25 7.35 2.22
CA LEU A 261 30.04 7.51 3.45
C LEU A 261 29.53 6.52 4.50
N GLU A 262 30.42 5.72 5.06
CA GLU A 262 30.11 4.87 6.21
C GLU A 262 30.31 5.70 7.49
N LEU A 263 29.24 5.90 8.25
CA LEU A 263 29.21 6.64 9.50
C LEU A 263 29.44 5.66 10.67
N GLU A 264 30.54 5.86 11.41
CA GLU A 264 30.81 5.14 12.66
C GLU A 264 30.19 5.89 13.85
N PRO A 265 29.16 5.33 14.54
CA PRO A 265 28.73 5.89 15.81
C PRO A 265 29.78 5.52 16.89
N ARG A 266 30.59 6.48 17.33
CA ARG A 266 31.50 6.30 18.48
C ARG A 266 30.98 7.05 19.70
N LEU A 267 30.52 6.31 20.70
CA LEU A 267 30.51 6.77 22.09
C LEU A 267 31.91 6.50 22.72
N PRO A 268 32.47 7.42 23.53
CA PRO A 268 33.75 7.21 24.21
C PRO A 268 33.73 5.93 25.07
N ALA A 269 34.87 5.25 25.22
CA ALA A 269 34.96 3.97 25.95
C ALA A 269 34.57 4.10 27.45
N SER A 270 34.76 5.27 28.05
CA SER A 270 34.33 5.58 29.43
C SER A 270 32.83 5.82 29.58
N SER A 271 32.08 5.85 28.47
CA SER A 271 30.66 6.19 28.40
C SER A 271 29.79 5.02 27.92
N ARG A 272 30.37 3.82 27.74
CA ARG A 272 29.65 2.67 27.20
C ARG A 272 28.79 2.01 28.29
N PRO A 273 27.48 1.82 28.08
CA PRO A 273 26.63 1.11 29.04
C PRO A 273 27.06 -0.35 29.21
N LEU A 274 26.85 -0.89 30.41
CA LEU A 274 27.21 -2.27 30.75
C LEU A 274 26.18 -3.24 30.17
N LEU A 275 26.65 -4.28 29.46
CA LEU A 275 25.79 -5.34 28.91
C LEU A 275 26.21 -6.70 29.45
N TRP A 276 25.34 -7.35 30.19
CA TRP A 276 25.48 -8.76 30.57
C TRP A 276 24.87 -9.66 29.51
N TYR A 277 25.64 -10.63 29.04
CA TYR A 277 25.16 -11.66 28.12
C TYR A 277 25.19 -13.02 28.82
N VAL A 278 24.03 -13.66 28.91
CA VAL A 278 23.80 -14.98 29.49
C VAL A 278 23.39 -15.93 28.36
N GLY A 279 24.30 -16.77 27.90
CA GLY A 279 24.07 -17.63 26.76
C GLY A 279 25.33 -18.26 26.16
N PRO A 280 25.20 -19.19 25.20
CA PRO A 280 26.34 -19.79 24.51
C PRO A 280 27.11 -18.72 23.68
N PRO A 281 28.41 -18.93 23.43
CA PRO A 281 29.22 -18.00 22.65
C PRO A 281 28.73 -17.94 21.19
N GLU A 282 28.26 -16.77 20.76
CA GLU A 282 27.76 -16.53 19.40
C GLU A 282 28.64 -15.56 18.59
N THR A 283 28.75 -15.79 17.27
CA THR A 283 29.40 -14.87 16.33
C THR A 283 28.58 -13.58 16.20
N GLY A 284 29.09 -12.47 16.74
CA GLY A 284 28.42 -11.17 16.74
C GLY A 284 28.52 -10.39 18.04
N LEU A 285 28.93 -11.05 19.14
CA LEU A 285 29.20 -10.39 20.43
C LEU A 285 30.31 -9.33 20.34
N ASP A 286 31.30 -9.53 19.46
CA ASP A 286 32.36 -8.54 19.21
C ASP A 286 31.83 -7.23 18.61
N GLY A 287 30.68 -7.28 17.91
CA GLY A 287 29.99 -6.09 17.41
C GLY A 287 29.31 -5.29 18.51
N LEU A 288 28.76 -5.98 19.52
CA LEU A 288 28.17 -5.35 20.71
C LEU A 288 29.24 -4.73 21.62
N ALA A 289 30.42 -5.34 21.71
CA ALA A 289 31.56 -4.82 22.47
C ALA A 289 32.07 -3.45 21.97
N ARG A 290 31.64 -3.01 20.77
CA ARG A 290 31.93 -1.67 20.23
C ARG A 290 31.03 -0.57 20.82
N GLN A 291 29.86 -0.92 21.32
CA GLN A 291 28.83 0.00 21.83
C GLN A 291 28.60 -0.17 23.34
N PHE A 292 28.80 -1.38 23.87
CA PHE A 292 28.59 -1.74 25.26
C PHE A 292 29.88 -2.29 25.88
N ALA A 293 30.03 -2.16 27.21
CA ALA A 293 30.99 -2.95 27.97
C ALA A 293 30.38 -4.35 28.21
N VAL A 294 30.69 -5.30 27.34
CA VAL A 294 30.06 -6.63 27.37
C VAL A 294 30.74 -7.55 28.40
N ARG A 295 29.98 -8.03 29.38
CA ARG A 295 30.38 -9.10 30.32
C ARG A 295 29.57 -10.37 30.04
N ARG A 296 30.21 -11.53 30.13
CA ARG A 296 29.55 -12.83 29.96
C ARG A 296 29.31 -13.48 31.32
N ALA A 297 28.15 -14.07 31.48
CA ALA A 297 27.80 -14.89 32.64
C ALA A 297 27.28 -16.26 32.17
N ALA A 298 27.56 -17.30 32.93
CA ALA A 298 27.13 -18.67 32.65
C ALA A 298 25.64 -18.89 32.99
N SER A 299 25.06 -18.10 33.89
CA SER A 299 23.64 -18.19 34.27
C SER A 299 23.09 -16.86 34.80
N VAL A 300 21.76 -16.76 34.89
CA VAL A 300 21.07 -15.62 35.51
C VAL A 300 21.45 -15.48 36.99
N ALA A 301 21.66 -16.59 37.69
CA ALA A 301 22.13 -16.61 39.07
C ALA A 301 23.54 -16.01 39.26
N GLU A 302 24.40 -16.09 38.24
CA GLU A 302 25.70 -15.40 38.26
C GLU A 302 25.53 -13.89 38.13
N VAL A 303 24.66 -13.42 37.21
CA VAL A 303 24.37 -11.99 37.07
C VAL A 303 23.81 -11.39 38.36
N LEU A 304 22.92 -12.13 39.05
CA LEU A 304 22.34 -11.75 40.35
C LEU A 304 23.39 -11.50 41.44
N ARG A 305 24.48 -12.28 41.47
CA ARG A 305 25.58 -12.09 42.45
C ARG A 305 26.36 -10.80 42.20
N TRP A 306 26.56 -10.44 40.93
CA TRP A 306 27.34 -9.26 40.54
C TRP A 306 26.52 -7.96 40.54
N SER A 307 25.23 -8.02 40.25
CA SER A 307 24.36 -6.83 40.20
C SER A 307 24.17 -6.14 41.55
N GLY A 308 24.50 -6.81 42.66
CA GLY A 308 24.45 -6.22 44.00
C GLY A 308 25.66 -5.34 44.36
N GLU A 309 26.79 -5.49 43.65
CA GLU A 309 28.08 -4.85 44.01
C GLU A 309 28.42 -3.61 43.17
N GLU A 310 27.94 -3.51 41.92
CA GLU A 310 28.21 -2.36 41.03
C GLU A 310 27.00 -1.42 40.90
N ARG A 311 27.12 -0.18 41.42
CA ARG A 311 26.17 0.91 41.13
C ARG A 311 26.41 1.46 39.73
N ASN A 312 25.77 0.89 38.72
CA ASN A 312 25.80 1.39 37.35
C ASN A 312 24.36 1.68 36.88
N ASP A 313 24.08 2.92 36.47
CA ASP A 313 22.71 3.40 36.21
C ASP A 313 22.10 2.88 34.89
N SER A 314 22.89 2.22 34.04
CA SER A 314 22.46 1.68 32.74
C SER A 314 22.89 0.22 32.55
N LEU A 315 22.16 -0.69 33.16
CA LEU A 315 22.40 -2.14 33.11
C LEU A 315 21.53 -2.78 32.02
N SER A 316 22.13 -3.32 30.95
CA SER A 316 21.42 -4.19 30.00
C SER A 316 21.75 -5.66 30.25
N ILE A 317 20.74 -6.53 30.19
CA ILE A 317 20.92 -7.97 30.41
C ILE A 317 20.23 -8.71 29.26
N VAL A 318 20.96 -9.54 28.54
CA VAL A 318 20.46 -10.35 27.43
C VAL A 318 20.57 -11.81 27.81
N VAL A 319 19.44 -12.49 27.92
CA VAL A 319 19.33 -13.91 28.27
C VAL A 319 18.87 -14.69 27.04
N THR A 320 19.62 -15.69 26.61
CA THR A 320 19.21 -16.60 25.55
C THR A 320 18.56 -17.85 26.13
N LEU A 321 17.39 -18.26 25.61
CA LEU A 321 16.71 -19.50 26.01
C LEU A 321 17.22 -20.68 25.19
N ASP A 322 17.84 -21.67 25.84
CA ASP A 322 18.29 -22.91 25.21
C ASP A 322 17.19 -24.01 25.27
N PRO A 323 17.04 -24.88 24.25
CA PRO A 323 16.16 -26.05 24.25
C PRO A 323 16.27 -26.96 25.48
N ARG A 324 17.42 -26.94 26.16
CA ARG A 324 17.72 -27.78 27.33
C ARG A 324 17.26 -27.17 28.65
N ASP A 325 16.88 -25.90 28.66
CA ASP A 325 16.47 -25.18 29.87
C ASP A 325 14.98 -25.45 30.20
N ASP A 326 14.67 -25.64 31.49
CA ASP A 326 13.29 -25.65 31.95
C ASP A 326 12.71 -24.23 31.99
N PHE A 327 11.62 -24.01 31.25
CA PHE A 327 11.00 -22.69 31.11
C PHE A 327 10.45 -22.14 32.44
N ALA A 328 9.97 -23.00 33.34
CA ALA A 328 9.46 -22.58 34.65
C ALA A 328 10.60 -22.06 35.54
N SER A 329 11.71 -22.81 35.63
CA SER A 329 12.92 -22.36 36.33
C SER A 329 13.48 -21.06 35.76
N CYS A 330 13.54 -20.92 34.43
CA CYS A 330 14.01 -19.69 33.80
C CYS A 330 13.11 -18.49 34.12
N LEU A 331 11.79 -18.69 34.16
CA LEU A 331 10.82 -17.66 34.51
C LEU A 331 10.99 -17.18 35.95
N GLU A 332 11.24 -18.10 36.89
CA GLU A 332 11.55 -17.76 38.29
C GLU A 332 12.85 -16.99 38.43
N ASP A 333 13.91 -17.41 37.72
CA ASP A 333 15.21 -16.72 37.74
C ASP A 333 15.11 -15.30 37.17
N LEU A 334 14.35 -15.11 36.09
CA LEU A 334 14.08 -13.79 35.51
C LEU A 334 13.24 -12.90 36.43
N ALA A 335 12.27 -13.47 37.14
CA ALA A 335 11.49 -12.74 38.14
C ALA A 335 12.35 -12.31 39.33
N ARG A 336 13.26 -13.17 39.81
CA ARG A 336 14.24 -12.83 40.85
C ARG A 336 15.23 -11.78 40.38
N LEU A 337 15.70 -11.88 39.13
CA LEU A 337 16.57 -10.89 38.49
C LEU A 337 15.88 -9.52 38.43
N ARG A 338 14.62 -9.47 38.02
CA ARG A 338 13.82 -8.24 38.01
C ARG A 338 13.64 -7.68 39.43
N ALA A 339 13.33 -8.53 40.42
CA ALA A 339 13.16 -8.10 41.80
C ALA A 339 14.46 -7.51 42.40
N ALA A 340 15.62 -8.09 42.07
CA ALA A 340 16.91 -7.62 42.58
C ALA A 340 17.41 -6.35 41.87
N THR A 341 17.17 -6.23 40.56
CA THR A 341 17.66 -5.10 39.75
C THR A 341 16.67 -3.93 39.68
N GLY A 342 15.41 -4.16 40.06
CA GLY A 342 14.34 -3.17 39.95
C GLY A 342 14.12 -2.71 38.51
N GLU A 343 13.69 -1.46 38.34
CA GLU A 343 13.47 -0.87 37.01
C GLU A 343 14.76 -0.44 36.29
N ARG A 344 15.90 -0.50 36.98
CA ARG A 344 17.21 -0.03 36.47
C ARG A 344 17.79 -0.92 35.37
N ALA A 345 17.46 -2.22 35.38
CA ALA A 345 17.97 -3.14 34.38
C ALA A 345 17.02 -3.30 33.19
N TYR A 346 17.54 -3.22 31.97
CA TYR A 346 16.82 -3.58 30.76
C TYR A 346 17.07 -5.06 30.43
N ILE A 347 16.07 -5.91 30.65
CA ILE A 347 16.13 -7.38 30.52
C ILE A 347 15.52 -7.80 29.19
N VAL A 348 16.34 -8.39 28.32
CA VAL A 348 15.94 -8.92 27.03
C VAL A 348 16.07 -10.43 27.03
N VAL A 349 15.02 -11.13 26.61
CA VAL A 349 15.04 -12.58 26.40
C VAL A 349 15.04 -12.87 24.91
N ARG A 350 15.97 -13.69 24.44
CA ARG A 350 16.07 -14.12 23.04
C ARG A 350 15.86 -15.61 22.91
N GLU A 351 15.07 -16.01 21.92
CA GLU A 351 14.95 -17.42 21.54
C GLU A 351 16.28 -17.92 20.94
N SER A 352 16.95 -18.87 21.59
CA SER A 352 18.17 -19.51 21.07
C SER A 352 17.89 -20.98 20.80
N GLY A 353 17.18 -21.27 19.72
CA GLY A 353 16.77 -22.64 19.37
C GLY A 353 15.53 -23.13 20.13
N PHE A 354 15.24 -22.59 21.33
CA PHE A 354 13.96 -22.78 22.02
C PHE A 354 12.90 -21.86 21.39
N ARG A 355 11.82 -22.42 20.81
CA ARG A 355 10.70 -21.63 20.28
C ARG A 355 9.66 -21.40 21.35
N LEU A 356 9.40 -20.14 21.70
CA LEU A 356 8.32 -19.80 22.61
C LEU A 356 6.97 -20.07 21.95
N ARG A 357 6.02 -20.61 22.70
CA ARG A 357 4.62 -20.67 22.28
C ARG A 357 4.10 -19.23 22.25
N GLU A 358 3.96 -18.69 21.03
CA GLU A 358 3.81 -17.27 20.64
C GLU A 358 2.90 -16.39 21.53
N PHE A 359 1.97 -16.94 22.30
CA PHE A 359 1.04 -16.13 23.09
C PHE A 359 1.12 -16.38 24.61
N THR A 360 1.30 -17.63 25.06
CA THR A 360 1.22 -17.96 26.49
C THR A 360 2.55 -17.74 27.21
N GLN A 361 3.66 -18.25 26.65
CA GLN A 361 4.97 -18.18 27.28
C GLN A 361 5.58 -16.77 27.17
N GLN A 362 5.34 -16.08 26.05
CA GLN A 362 5.75 -14.69 25.90
C GLN A 362 5.04 -13.78 26.92
N ARG A 363 3.75 -13.99 27.19
CA ARG A 363 3.01 -13.25 28.23
C ARG A 363 3.53 -13.54 29.64
N GLN A 364 3.97 -14.77 29.92
CA GLN A 364 4.58 -15.12 31.20
C GLN A 364 5.92 -14.39 31.39
N LEU A 365 6.79 -14.38 30.38
CA LEU A 365 8.07 -13.65 30.42
C LEU A 365 7.86 -12.15 30.68
N LEU A 366 6.92 -11.52 29.96
CA LEU A 366 6.59 -10.11 30.18
C LEU A 366 6.06 -9.85 31.60
N ARG A 367 5.24 -10.77 32.16
CA ARG A 367 4.76 -10.69 33.55
C ARG A 367 5.87 -10.87 34.59
N ALA A 368 6.90 -11.65 34.29
CA ALA A 368 8.10 -11.74 35.13
C ALA A 368 8.99 -10.49 35.04
N GLY A 369 8.58 -9.49 34.25
CA GLY A 369 9.29 -8.23 34.09
C GLY A 369 10.39 -8.28 33.05
N VAL A 370 10.31 -9.16 32.05
CA VAL A 370 11.17 -9.06 30.86
C VAL A 370 10.70 -7.88 30.01
N ASP A 371 11.62 -7.04 29.55
CA ASP A 371 11.29 -5.83 28.79
C ASP A 371 11.06 -6.09 27.31
N LEU A 372 11.76 -7.08 26.76
CA LEU A 372 11.70 -7.41 25.35
C LEU A 372 11.96 -8.90 25.13
N VAL A 373 11.13 -9.53 24.30
CA VAL A 373 11.31 -10.91 23.85
C VAL A 373 11.61 -10.89 22.37
N LEU A 374 12.74 -11.47 21.95
CA LEU A 374 13.22 -11.44 20.58
C LEU A 374 13.17 -12.80 19.90
N PRO A 375 12.68 -12.86 18.64
CA PRO A 375 12.58 -14.09 17.88
C PRO A 375 13.96 -14.59 17.43
N GLY A 376 14.15 -15.91 17.41
CA GLY A 376 15.49 -16.52 17.31
C GLY A 376 16.21 -16.34 15.96
N LEU A 377 15.49 -15.91 14.92
CA LEU A 377 16.06 -15.63 13.60
C LEU A 377 16.80 -14.29 13.52
N GLN A 378 16.74 -13.46 14.58
CA GLN A 378 17.38 -12.15 14.56
C GLN A 378 18.87 -12.24 14.93
N PRO A 379 19.79 -11.73 14.10
CA PRO A 379 21.22 -11.69 14.42
C PRO A 379 21.50 -10.78 15.63
N LEU A 380 22.39 -11.19 16.55
CA LEU A 380 22.85 -10.38 17.71
C LEU A 380 23.32 -8.97 17.33
N ARG A 381 23.85 -8.76 16.12
CA ARG A 381 24.24 -7.41 15.66
C ARG A 381 23.07 -6.43 15.47
N LYS A 382 21.86 -6.91 15.19
CA LYS A 382 20.65 -6.06 15.11
C LYS A 382 20.18 -5.63 16.50
N LEU A 383 20.48 -6.43 17.53
CA LEU A 383 20.20 -6.11 18.93
C LEU A 383 20.92 -4.82 19.37
N ALA A 384 22.15 -4.63 18.89
CA ALA A 384 22.98 -3.45 19.19
C ALA A 384 22.27 -2.14 18.82
N LEU A 385 21.50 -2.14 17.74
CA LEU A 385 20.76 -0.98 17.24
C LEU A 385 19.43 -0.76 17.98
N GLN A 386 18.87 -1.79 18.62
CA GLN A 386 17.56 -1.77 19.27
C GLN A 386 17.63 -1.52 20.77
N LEU A 387 18.70 -1.98 21.44
CA LEU A 387 18.88 -1.83 22.88
C LEU A 387 18.86 -0.35 23.34
N PRO A 388 19.62 0.58 22.71
CA PRO A 388 19.60 1.99 23.14
C PRO A 388 18.22 2.65 22.95
N GLN A 389 17.54 2.34 21.85
CA GLN A 389 16.20 2.87 21.53
C GLN A 389 15.15 2.38 22.54
N ALA A 390 15.20 1.10 22.90
CA ALA A 390 14.23 0.52 23.82
C ALA A 390 14.48 0.92 25.29
N GLN A 391 15.75 1.17 25.66
CA GLN A 391 16.10 1.80 26.94
C GLN A 391 15.57 3.23 27.06
N ALA A 392 15.70 4.04 26.00
CA ALA A 392 15.17 5.41 25.96
C ALA A 392 13.63 5.45 26.05
N GLN A 393 12.94 4.56 25.34
CA GLN A 393 11.48 4.44 25.41
C GLN A 393 10.97 4.00 26.79
N ARG A 394 11.73 3.16 27.50
CA ARG A 394 11.36 2.71 28.84
C ARG A 394 11.57 3.78 29.91
N SER A 395 12.60 4.61 29.80
CA SER A 395 12.84 5.71 30.75
C SER A 395 11.72 6.76 30.69
N VAL A 396 11.21 7.06 29.49
CA VAL A 396 10.00 7.90 29.28
C VAL A 396 8.75 7.26 29.88
N LYS A 397 8.60 5.94 29.74
CA LYS A 397 7.46 5.20 30.29
C LYS A 397 7.50 5.06 31.81
N ALA A 398 8.67 4.79 32.39
CA ALA A 398 8.88 4.73 33.84
C ALA A 398 8.69 6.10 34.51
N ALA A 399 9.08 7.20 33.85
CA ALA A 399 8.77 8.55 34.32
C ALA A 399 7.26 8.86 34.28
N ALA A 400 6.55 8.39 33.24
CA ALA A 400 5.10 8.53 33.13
C ALA A 400 4.33 7.63 34.12
N GLU A 401 4.84 6.44 34.41
CA GLU A 401 4.27 5.49 35.38
C GLU A 401 4.62 5.84 36.83
N ALA A 402 5.80 6.40 37.13
CA ALA A 402 6.17 6.90 38.46
C ALA A 402 5.32 8.11 38.91
N ALA A 403 4.73 8.84 37.97
CA ALA A 403 3.73 9.88 38.26
C ALA A 403 2.35 9.30 38.63
N ALA A 404 2.13 7.99 38.43
CA ALA A 404 0.92 7.27 38.78
C ALA A 404 1.25 6.18 39.81
N ALA A 405 1.09 6.49 41.10
CA ALA A 405 1.41 5.57 42.19
C ALA A 405 0.87 4.14 41.96
N PRO A 406 1.65 3.09 42.30
CA PRO A 406 1.25 1.71 42.08
C PRO A 406 0.18 1.31 43.10
N GLY A 407 -1.07 1.23 42.64
CA GLY A 407 -2.15 0.56 43.36
C GLY A 407 -2.17 -0.93 43.02
N ASP A 408 -2.23 -1.78 44.05
CA ASP A 408 -2.40 -3.23 43.97
C ASP A 408 -3.40 -3.63 42.88
N GLY A 409 -2.96 -4.47 41.94
CA GLY A 409 -3.85 -5.02 40.91
C GLY A 409 -4.82 -6.03 41.51
N PRO A 410 -6.15 -5.87 41.38
CA PRO A 410 -7.09 -6.82 41.95
C PRO A 410 -7.31 -8.04 41.04
N GLU A 411 -7.63 -9.15 41.70
CA GLU A 411 -8.23 -10.39 41.17
C GLU A 411 -9.47 -10.12 40.29
N PRO A 412 -9.88 -11.07 39.41
CA PRO A 412 -10.93 -10.85 38.40
C PRO A 412 -12.27 -10.42 39.01
N TRP A 413 -12.70 -9.19 38.71
CA TRP A 413 -14.02 -8.68 39.04
C TRP A 413 -15.07 -9.15 38.02
N VAL A 414 -16.02 -9.96 38.48
CA VAL A 414 -17.33 -10.11 37.82
C VAL A 414 -18.27 -9.13 38.52
N LEU A 415 -18.62 -8.02 37.87
CA LEU A 415 -19.66 -7.11 38.35
C LEU A 415 -21.04 -7.71 38.05
N GLU A 416 -21.35 -8.85 38.65
CA GLU A 416 -22.72 -9.36 38.75
C GLU A 416 -23.25 -9.08 40.15
N SER A 417 -24.18 -8.13 40.22
CA SER A 417 -24.93 -7.68 41.40
C SER A 417 -24.10 -6.94 42.46
N GLN A 418 -24.75 -6.00 43.15
CA GLN A 418 -24.24 -5.16 44.28
C GLN A 418 -23.91 -3.70 43.95
N ALA A 419 -24.52 -3.12 42.91
CA ALA A 419 -24.65 -1.66 42.84
C ALA A 419 -25.91 -1.30 42.05
N GLY A 420 -26.64 -0.26 42.51
CA GLY A 420 -27.92 0.14 41.90
C GLY A 420 -27.80 0.40 40.39
N PRO A 421 -28.93 0.40 39.65
CA PRO A 421 -28.99 0.34 38.18
C PRO A 421 -28.22 1.46 37.42
N GLY A 422 -27.72 2.49 38.11
CA GLY A 422 -26.86 3.53 37.52
C GLY A 422 -25.35 3.32 37.66
N SER A 423 -24.83 2.65 38.70
CA SER A 423 -23.37 2.71 38.99
C SER A 423 -22.51 1.65 38.29
N ALA A 424 -23.11 0.55 37.81
CA ALA A 424 -22.37 -0.53 37.14
C ALA A 424 -21.83 -0.13 35.74
N GLY A 425 -22.54 0.74 35.01
CA GLY A 425 -22.11 1.20 33.68
C GLY A 425 -20.94 2.19 33.72
N ALA A 426 -20.90 3.05 34.73
CA ALA A 426 -19.79 3.98 34.93
C ALA A 426 -18.51 3.25 35.34
N ALA A 427 -18.58 2.31 36.28
CA ALA A 427 -17.44 1.50 36.70
C ALA A 427 -16.87 0.63 35.55
N PHE A 428 -17.75 0.04 34.73
CA PHE A 428 -17.34 -0.67 33.52
C PHE A 428 -16.65 0.27 32.52
N ALA A 429 -17.20 1.46 32.29
CA ALA A 429 -16.61 2.43 31.38
C ALA A 429 -15.22 2.89 31.84
N ASP A 430 -15.04 3.15 33.12
CA ASP A 430 -13.75 3.57 33.69
C ASP A 430 -12.68 2.47 33.56
N GLU A 431 -13.05 1.22 33.83
CA GLU A 431 -12.13 0.10 33.73
C GLU A 431 -11.79 -0.25 32.28
N VAL A 432 -12.76 -0.22 31.35
CA VAL A 432 -12.49 -0.41 29.93
C VAL A 432 -11.59 0.71 29.41
N GLU A 433 -11.84 1.96 29.78
CA GLU A 433 -11.01 3.07 29.34
C GLU A 433 -9.58 2.97 29.88
N ARG A 434 -9.39 2.53 31.13
CA ARG A 434 -8.07 2.22 31.70
C ARG A 434 -7.36 1.10 30.93
N GLN A 435 -8.08 0.04 30.55
CA GLN A 435 -7.52 -1.05 29.75
C GLN A 435 -7.23 -0.65 28.30
N VAL A 436 -8.04 0.22 27.68
CA VAL A 436 -7.77 0.79 26.36
C VAL A 436 -6.52 1.66 26.41
N ARG A 437 -6.41 2.60 27.36
CA ARG A 437 -5.23 3.48 27.51
C ARG A 437 -3.93 2.70 27.72
N SER A 438 -3.97 1.66 28.56
CA SER A 438 -2.81 0.76 28.73
C SER A 438 -2.51 0.00 27.43
N SER A 439 -3.53 -0.51 26.73
CA SER A 439 -3.37 -1.30 25.49
C SER A 439 -2.89 -0.49 24.29
N THR A 440 -3.33 0.78 24.14
CA THR A 440 -2.87 1.71 23.10
C THR A 440 -1.36 1.93 23.19
N SER A 441 -0.84 2.06 24.41
CA SER A 441 0.59 2.21 24.69
C SER A 441 1.45 1.00 24.29
N TRP A 442 0.82 -0.16 24.05
CA TRP A 442 1.46 -1.42 23.67
C TRP A 442 0.99 -1.95 22.31
N GLN A 443 0.23 -1.15 21.54
CA GLN A 443 -0.39 -1.52 20.25
C GLN A 443 -1.21 -2.83 20.30
N VAL A 444 -1.82 -3.12 21.45
CA VAL A 444 -2.67 -4.31 21.62
C VAL A 444 -4.08 -3.99 21.12
N PRO A 445 -4.63 -4.75 20.15
CA PRO A 445 -5.94 -4.44 19.59
C PRO A 445 -7.04 -4.70 20.63
N CYS A 446 -7.92 -3.73 20.80
CA CYS A 446 -9.09 -3.82 21.67
C CYS A 446 -10.37 -3.82 20.84
N ALA A 447 -11.41 -4.49 21.34
CA ALA A 447 -12.73 -4.46 20.74
C ALA A 447 -13.80 -4.36 21.82
N LEU A 448 -14.72 -3.42 21.67
CA LEU A 448 -15.95 -3.32 22.44
C LEU A 448 -17.12 -3.75 21.53
N VAL A 449 -17.93 -4.68 22.01
CA VAL A 449 -19.14 -5.15 21.34
C VAL A 449 -20.34 -4.77 22.20
N GLU A 450 -21.32 -4.13 21.59
CA GLU A 450 -22.60 -3.78 22.21
C GLU A 450 -23.71 -4.55 21.48
N VAL A 451 -24.54 -5.26 22.23
CA VAL A 451 -25.65 -6.08 21.73
C VAL A 451 -26.94 -5.46 22.24
N GLU A 452 -27.73 -4.86 21.35
CA GLU A 452 -29.06 -4.33 21.64
C GLU A 452 -30.09 -5.47 21.63
N LEU A 453 -30.98 -5.48 22.63
CA LEU A 453 -32.01 -6.51 22.79
C LEU A 453 -33.42 -5.95 22.51
N ASP A 454 -34.36 -6.81 22.12
CA ASP A 454 -35.78 -6.46 21.99
C ASP A 454 -36.42 -6.24 23.37
N ASP A 455 -37.26 -5.20 23.46
CA ASP A 455 -37.88 -4.73 24.71
C ASP A 455 -38.99 -5.70 25.15
N ILE A 456 -38.71 -6.58 26.11
CA ILE A 456 -39.72 -7.45 26.74
C ILE A 456 -39.90 -7.03 28.20
N ALA A 457 -41.04 -6.40 28.46
CA ALA A 457 -41.75 -6.21 29.73
C ALA A 457 -40.88 -6.04 30.99
N ALA A 458 -40.87 -4.80 31.49
CA ALA A 458 -40.52 -4.45 32.87
C ALA A 458 -41.17 -5.44 33.87
N GLY A 459 -40.36 -6.31 34.48
CA GLY A 459 -40.80 -7.18 35.58
C GLY A 459 -40.16 -8.57 35.66
N ALA A 460 -39.51 -9.07 34.61
CA ALA A 460 -38.77 -10.34 34.71
C ALA A 460 -37.34 -10.08 35.19
N ALA A 461 -36.93 -10.74 36.29
CA ALA A 461 -35.53 -10.78 36.70
C ALA A 461 -34.67 -11.24 35.51
N PRO A 462 -33.52 -10.59 35.23
CA PRO A 462 -32.71 -10.93 34.07
C PRO A 462 -32.28 -12.39 34.19
N ALA A 463 -32.66 -13.23 33.24
CA ALA A 463 -32.11 -14.57 33.12
C ALA A 463 -30.58 -14.45 33.00
N ASP A 464 -29.85 -15.21 33.82
CA ASP A 464 -28.39 -15.32 33.88
C ASP A 464 -27.79 -15.78 32.54
N GLY A 465 -27.75 -14.86 31.59
CA GLY A 465 -27.38 -15.12 30.20
C GLY A 465 -26.50 -14.03 29.62
N ALA A 466 -25.64 -13.40 30.41
CA ALA A 466 -24.60 -12.55 29.85
C ALA A 466 -23.69 -13.41 28.94
N PRO A 467 -23.31 -12.93 27.74
CA PRO A 467 -22.33 -13.62 26.91
C PRO A 467 -21.04 -13.81 27.72
N ARG A 468 -20.72 -15.07 28.07
CA ARG A 468 -19.61 -15.34 28.97
C ARG A 468 -18.29 -14.98 28.30
N ALA A 469 -17.57 -14.04 28.91
CA ALA A 469 -16.16 -13.76 28.64
C ALA A 469 -15.34 -15.05 28.79
N GLY A 470 -14.84 -15.59 27.68
CA GLY A 470 -14.10 -16.86 27.67
C GLY A 470 -12.66 -16.75 28.23
N ARG A 471 -12.18 -15.55 28.58
CA ARG A 471 -10.81 -15.28 29.04
C ARG A 471 -10.84 -14.42 30.30
N LYS A 472 -9.89 -14.65 31.22
CA LYS A 472 -9.69 -13.88 32.47
C LYS A 472 -9.47 -12.35 32.30
N SER A 473 -9.37 -11.83 31.08
CA SER A 473 -9.09 -10.41 30.78
C SER A 473 -10.16 -9.73 29.92
N ASP A 474 -11.29 -10.39 29.69
CA ASP A 474 -12.43 -9.81 28.99
C ASP A 474 -13.43 -9.31 30.04
N LEU A 475 -14.06 -8.16 29.79
CA LEU A 475 -15.01 -7.50 30.68
C LEU A 475 -16.40 -7.53 30.06
N SER A 476 -17.45 -7.56 30.89
CA SER A 476 -18.83 -7.45 30.41
C SER A 476 -19.67 -6.55 31.31
N ALA A 477 -20.64 -5.87 30.72
CA ALA A 477 -21.64 -5.09 31.45
C ALA A 477 -23.03 -5.22 30.80
N ALA A 478 -24.06 -4.85 31.55
CA ALA A 478 -25.45 -4.96 31.13
C ALA A 478 -26.22 -3.69 31.50
N THR A 479 -27.06 -3.20 30.58
CA THR A 479 -28.11 -2.20 30.83
C THR A 479 -29.48 -2.82 30.54
N PRO A 480 -30.61 -2.19 30.88
CA PRO A 480 -31.92 -2.75 30.55
C PRO A 480 -32.14 -3.05 29.05
N LEU A 481 -31.48 -2.30 28.16
CA LEU A 481 -31.69 -2.37 26.70
C LEU A 481 -30.49 -2.95 25.92
N ALA A 482 -29.32 -3.11 26.55
CA ALA A 482 -28.11 -3.56 25.86
C ALA A 482 -27.18 -4.42 26.74
N ARG A 483 -26.31 -5.18 26.10
CA ARG A 483 -25.22 -5.95 26.71
C ARG A 483 -23.89 -5.52 26.10
N PHE A 484 -22.87 -5.29 26.91
CA PHE A 484 -21.54 -4.85 26.50
C PHE A 484 -20.52 -5.94 26.79
N VAL A 485 -19.61 -6.19 25.85
CA VAL A 485 -18.46 -7.09 26.02
C VAL A 485 -17.22 -6.39 25.49
N PHE A 486 -16.23 -6.20 26.36
CA PHE A 486 -14.92 -5.67 26.00
C PHE A 486 -13.88 -6.78 26.04
N MET A 487 -13.06 -6.87 24.99
CA MET A 487 -12.06 -7.92 24.86
C MET A 487 -10.70 -7.33 24.51
N THR A 488 -9.73 -7.55 25.39
CA THR A 488 -8.34 -7.13 25.21
C THR A 488 -7.57 -8.12 24.33
N GLY A 489 -6.80 -7.61 23.37
CA GLY A 489 -6.05 -8.44 22.43
C GLY A 489 -6.92 -9.14 21.39
N CYS A 490 -8.17 -8.70 21.20
CA CYS A 490 -9.03 -9.18 20.13
C CYS A 490 -9.11 -8.18 18.98
N ARG A 491 -8.91 -8.67 17.75
CA ARG A 491 -9.07 -7.86 16.55
C ARG A 491 -10.57 -7.69 16.27
N GLY A 492 -11.01 -6.50 15.86
CA GLY A 492 -12.44 -6.24 15.60
C GLY A 492 -13.13 -7.28 14.72
N ARG A 493 -12.44 -7.81 13.70
CA ARG A 493 -12.97 -8.87 12.81
C ARG A 493 -13.27 -10.21 13.50
N ASP A 494 -12.62 -10.50 14.62
CA ASP A 494 -12.72 -11.75 15.37
C ASP A 494 -13.66 -11.61 16.59
N ALA A 495 -13.98 -10.36 16.97
CA ALA A 495 -14.74 -10.02 18.18
C ALA A 495 -16.22 -10.43 18.11
N VAL A 496 -16.90 -10.15 17.00
CA VAL A 496 -18.32 -10.51 16.83
C VAL A 496 -18.51 -12.04 16.90
N ASN A 497 -17.62 -12.81 16.26
CA ASN A 497 -17.68 -14.28 16.31
C ASN A 497 -17.34 -14.85 17.70
N ALA A 498 -16.50 -14.16 18.49
CA ALA A 498 -16.23 -14.57 19.87
C ALA A 498 -17.46 -14.35 20.75
N VAL A 499 -18.14 -13.20 20.63
CA VAL A 499 -19.37 -12.89 21.35
C VAL A 499 -20.49 -13.86 20.96
N LEU A 500 -20.73 -14.08 19.66
CA LEU A 500 -21.76 -15.01 19.18
C LEU A 500 -21.56 -16.46 19.66
N ARG A 501 -20.31 -16.92 19.85
CA ARG A 501 -20.01 -18.25 20.40
C ARG A 501 -20.28 -18.36 21.91
N GLY A 502 -20.21 -17.24 22.63
CA GLY A 502 -20.50 -17.16 24.06
C GLY A 502 -21.98 -16.87 24.37
N MET A 503 -22.81 -16.63 23.34
CA MET A 503 -24.23 -16.37 23.46
C MET A 503 -25.03 -17.68 23.42
N GLY A 504 -25.97 -17.85 24.36
CA GLY A 504 -26.94 -18.94 24.31
C GLY A 504 -28.07 -18.71 23.31
N ASP A 505 -28.73 -19.78 22.88
CA ASP A 505 -29.79 -19.78 21.84
C ASP A 505 -31.00 -18.89 22.18
N GLU A 506 -31.22 -18.59 23.46
CA GLU A 506 -32.31 -17.72 23.92
C GLU A 506 -31.96 -16.23 23.78
N LEU A 507 -30.75 -15.83 24.19
CA LEU A 507 -30.26 -14.46 24.01
C LEU A 507 -30.05 -14.14 22.52
N ALA A 508 -29.58 -15.12 21.74
CA ALA A 508 -29.41 -14.97 20.28
C ALA A 508 -30.73 -14.64 19.56
N ARG A 509 -31.88 -15.11 20.07
CA ARG A 509 -33.21 -14.82 19.53
C ARG A 509 -33.73 -13.43 19.90
N GLN A 510 -33.17 -12.79 20.91
CA GLN A 510 -33.56 -11.47 21.41
C GLN A 510 -32.69 -10.34 20.87
N VAL A 511 -31.65 -10.64 20.07
CA VAL A 511 -30.75 -9.63 19.51
C VAL A 511 -31.43 -8.84 18.41
N ARG A 512 -31.60 -7.55 18.65
CA ARG A 512 -32.07 -6.59 17.65
C ARG A 512 -30.93 -6.09 16.77
N ARG A 513 -29.79 -5.76 17.37
CA ARG A 513 -28.62 -5.20 16.68
C ARG A 513 -27.33 -5.46 17.44
N ILE A 514 -26.21 -5.57 16.72
CA ILE A 514 -24.86 -5.65 17.29
C ILE A 514 -24.01 -4.50 16.76
N HIS A 515 -23.43 -3.71 17.66
CA HIS A 515 -22.48 -2.65 17.38
C HIS A 515 -21.07 -3.11 17.76
N LEU A 516 -20.09 -2.83 16.89
CA LEU A 516 -18.68 -3.15 17.12
C LEU A 516 -17.85 -1.87 17.06
N TYR A 517 -17.11 -1.61 18.13
CA TYR A 517 -16.15 -0.51 18.22
C TYR A 517 -14.75 -1.13 18.31
N ALA A 518 -13.91 -0.87 17.31
CA ALA A 518 -12.57 -1.47 17.18
C ALA A 518 -11.44 -0.41 17.04
N LEU A 519 -11.80 0.87 17.08
CA LEU A 519 -10.86 1.99 17.17
C LEU A 519 -10.91 2.54 18.60
N ASP A 520 -9.76 2.80 19.21
CA ASP A 520 -9.66 3.27 20.59
C ASP A 520 -10.47 4.54 20.84
N SER A 521 -10.46 5.49 19.89
CA SER A 521 -11.26 6.72 19.94
C SER A 521 -12.77 6.44 19.93
N ALA A 522 -13.24 5.52 19.09
CA ALA A 522 -14.65 5.15 19.01
C ALA A 522 -15.11 4.36 20.25
N ILE A 523 -14.22 3.57 20.86
CA ILE A 523 -14.48 2.90 22.14
C ILE A 523 -14.65 3.95 23.23
N VAL A 524 -13.70 4.88 23.37
CA VAL A 524 -13.74 5.94 24.40
C VAL A 524 -14.97 6.85 24.23
N GLU A 525 -15.31 7.23 22.99
CA GLU A 525 -16.51 8.02 22.69
C GLU A 525 -17.79 7.31 23.14
N ARG A 526 -17.94 6.01 22.83
CA ARG A 526 -19.12 5.24 23.24
C ARG A 526 -19.19 5.06 24.75
N LEU A 527 -18.05 4.87 25.42
CA LEU A 527 -18.00 4.81 26.89
C LEU A 527 -18.42 6.14 27.53
N GLY A 528 -18.06 7.28 26.94
CA GLY A 528 -18.54 8.60 27.35
C GLY A 528 -20.07 8.72 27.27
N GLN A 529 -20.67 8.20 26.20
CA GLN A 529 -22.14 8.15 26.07
C GLN A 529 -22.79 7.20 27.09
N LEU A 530 -22.17 6.05 27.38
CA LEU A 530 -22.65 5.12 28.40
C LEU A 530 -22.68 5.79 29.78
N ARG A 531 -21.61 6.52 30.15
CA ARG A 531 -21.55 7.29 31.40
C ARG A 531 -22.66 8.32 31.51
N ALA A 532 -22.92 9.07 30.42
CA ALA A 532 -24.00 10.06 30.37
C ALA A 532 -25.39 9.45 30.53
N GLN A 533 -25.61 8.23 30.05
CA GLN A 533 -26.87 7.48 30.19
C GLN A 533 -27.09 6.93 31.61
N THR A 534 -26.01 6.77 32.40
CA THR A 534 -26.05 6.22 33.77
C THR A 534 -26.01 7.27 34.89
N ALA A 535 -25.84 8.56 34.57
CA ALA A 535 -25.79 9.63 35.57
C ALA A 535 -27.19 9.96 36.15
N PRO A 536 -27.34 10.21 37.46
CA PRO A 536 -28.61 10.65 38.03
C PRO A 536 -28.97 12.07 37.54
N ALA A 537 -30.24 12.25 37.15
CA ALA A 537 -30.73 13.48 36.52
C ALA A 537 -30.62 14.71 37.44
N ALA A 538 -29.87 15.73 37.01
CA ALA A 538 -29.97 17.10 37.50
C ALA A 538 -30.95 17.91 36.63
N PRO A 539 -31.68 18.91 37.18
CA PRO A 539 -32.80 19.54 36.47
C PRO A 539 -32.34 20.45 35.33
N ALA A 540 -33.16 20.46 34.28
CA ALA A 540 -32.91 21.06 32.98
C ALA A 540 -32.62 22.57 33.02
N ALA A 541 -31.58 22.99 32.28
CA ALA A 541 -31.39 24.35 31.81
C ALA A 541 -31.02 24.33 30.31
N ALA A 542 -31.51 25.33 29.58
CA ALA A 542 -31.78 25.29 28.15
C ALA A 542 -30.62 25.72 27.23
N ALA A 543 -30.71 25.23 25.98
CA ALA A 543 -30.15 25.70 24.69
C ALA A 543 -28.63 25.48 24.47
N PRO A 544 -28.08 25.51 23.21
CA PRO A 544 -28.65 25.75 21.88
C PRO A 544 -28.25 24.70 20.80
N GLN A 545 -28.52 25.02 19.53
CA GLN A 545 -28.40 24.21 18.32
C GLN A 545 -26.96 24.01 17.78
N ASP A 546 -26.81 22.87 17.07
CA ASP A 546 -26.21 22.70 15.73
C ASP A 546 -24.81 22.06 15.58
N LYS A 547 -24.72 21.26 14.51
CA LYS A 547 -23.55 20.77 13.75
C LYS A 547 -22.62 19.71 14.38
N SER A 548 -22.80 18.46 13.98
CA SER A 548 -21.73 17.71 13.30
C SER A 548 -22.27 16.38 12.73
N GLY A 549 -21.89 16.11 11.48
CA GLY A 549 -22.40 15.00 10.69
C GLY A 549 -21.87 13.65 11.16
N THR A 550 -22.78 12.77 11.55
CA THR A 550 -22.52 11.34 11.66
C THR A 550 -22.91 10.68 10.33
N ASN A 551 -21.92 10.11 9.64
CA ASN A 551 -22.15 9.21 8.52
C ASN A 551 -22.78 7.91 9.04
N VAL A 552 -24.11 7.85 9.03
CA VAL A 552 -24.87 6.63 9.29
C VAL A 552 -24.88 5.77 8.03
N VAL A 553 -24.19 4.63 8.06
CA VAL A 553 -24.43 3.54 7.10
C VAL A 553 -25.51 2.64 7.72
N THR A 554 -26.77 2.88 7.34
CA THR A 554 -27.89 1.97 7.61
C THR A 554 -28.02 0.97 6.46
N MET A 555 -27.80 -0.31 6.74
CA MET A 555 -28.41 -1.38 5.93
C MET A 555 -29.73 -1.77 6.60
N SER A 556 -30.86 -1.43 5.99
CA SER A 556 -32.14 -2.09 6.26
C SER A 556 -32.62 -2.78 4.99
N ALA A 557 -33.00 -4.04 5.15
CA ALA A 557 -33.74 -4.77 4.14
C ALA A 557 -35.23 -4.46 4.33
N SER A 558 -35.86 -3.86 3.33
CA SER A 558 -37.13 -4.37 2.79
C SER A 558 -37.60 -3.58 1.58
N SER A 559 -37.94 -4.34 0.56
CA SER A 559 -38.60 -3.97 -0.68
C SER A 559 -40.01 -3.41 -0.46
N ARG A 560 -40.33 -2.30 -1.15
CA ARG A 560 -41.51 -2.16 -2.03
C ARG A 560 -41.55 -0.74 -2.64
N ALA A 561 -42.10 -0.65 -3.86
CA ALA A 561 -42.37 0.56 -4.66
C ALA A 561 -41.21 1.16 -5.49
N ALA A 562 -40.91 0.53 -6.63
CA ALA A 562 -40.53 1.24 -7.87
C ALA A 562 -40.75 0.32 -9.09
N ARG A 563 -41.99 -0.16 -9.28
CA ARG A 563 -42.43 -0.69 -10.59
C ARG A 563 -42.85 0.52 -11.43
N GLY A 564 -42.05 0.94 -12.41
CA GLY A 564 -42.45 2.03 -13.30
C GLY A 564 -41.47 2.41 -14.41
N HIS A 565 -40.16 2.44 -14.17
CA HIS A 565 -39.24 3.09 -15.14
C HIS A 565 -38.09 2.24 -15.68
N LEU A 566 -38.00 0.96 -15.31
CA LEU A 566 -37.00 0.03 -15.87
C LEU A 566 -37.46 -0.67 -17.17
N GLY A 567 -38.75 -0.67 -17.48
CA GLY A 567 -39.28 -1.28 -18.71
C GLY A 567 -39.01 -0.46 -19.98
N ALA A 568 -39.02 0.88 -19.89
CA ALA A 568 -38.88 1.76 -21.05
C ALA A 568 -37.42 1.86 -21.56
N ALA A 569 -36.43 1.83 -20.65
CA ALA A 569 -35.01 1.84 -21.03
C ALA A 569 -34.55 0.50 -21.62
N LEU A 570 -35.10 -0.62 -21.13
CA LEU A 570 -34.81 -1.95 -21.68
C LEU A 570 -35.43 -2.15 -23.07
N LEU A 571 -36.61 -1.57 -23.32
CA LEU A 571 -37.27 -1.61 -24.62
C LEU A 571 -36.56 -0.72 -25.66
N ALA A 572 -36.07 0.46 -25.27
CA ALA A 572 -35.28 1.33 -26.14
C ALA A 572 -33.92 0.69 -26.54
N ALA A 573 -33.29 -0.05 -25.63
CA ALA A 573 -32.05 -0.78 -25.92
C ALA A 573 -32.27 -2.04 -26.77
N LEU A 574 -33.41 -2.72 -26.63
CA LEU A 574 -33.81 -3.86 -27.47
C LEU A 574 -34.21 -3.44 -28.89
N LEU A 575 -34.80 -2.25 -29.06
CA LEU A 575 -35.13 -1.68 -30.38
C LEU A 575 -33.89 -1.16 -31.13
N ALA A 576 -32.85 -0.71 -30.42
CA ALA A 576 -31.58 -0.32 -31.03
C ALA A 576 -30.77 -1.51 -31.62
N ALA A 577 -31.07 -2.74 -31.19
CA ALA A 577 -30.34 -3.95 -31.59
C ALA A 577 -30.96 -4.72 -32.78
N THR A 578 -32.08 -4.27 -33.35
CA THR A 578 -32.79 -5.02 -34.42
C THR A 578 -32.79 -4.34 -35.80
N GLY A 579 -32.06 -3.23 -35.97
CA GLY A 579 -31.62 -2.80 -37.32
C GLY A 579 -32.73 -2.53 -38.35
N VAL A 580 -33.83 -1.85 -37.98
CA VAL A 580 -34.78 -1.31 -38.96
C VAL A 580 -35.16 0.12 -38.59
N TRP A 581 -34.36 1.10 -39.04
CA TRP A 581 -34.79 2.50 -39.15
C TRP A 581 -34.25 3.10 -40.45
N SER A 582 -34.98 2.84 -41.53
CA SER A 582 -35.35 3.90 -42.47
C SER A 582 -36.75 4.37 -42.05
N ASP A 583 -37.07 5.65 -42.29
CA ASP A 583 -38.38 6.29 -42.04
C ASP A 583 -38.68 6.88 -40.65
N LEU A 584 -37.76 7.72 -40.15
CA LEU A 584 -38.19 8.84 -39.29
C LEU A 584 -37.45 10.13 -39.62
N ALA A 585 -37.44 10.44 -40.91
CA ALA A 585 -37.24 11.79 -41.41
C ALA A 585 -38.58 12.25 -42.01
N ARG A 586 -39.51 12.72 -41.18
CA ARG A 586 -40.60 13.66 -41.51
C ARG A 586 -41.49 13.91 -40.29
N ALA A 587 -41.87 15.18 -40.13
CA ALA A 587 -42.75 15.76 -39.11
C ALA A 587 -42.06 15.89 -37.73
N GLN A 588 -41.85 17.08 -37.13
CA GLN A 588 -42.49 18.40 -37.19
C GLN A 588 -41.37 19.43 -36.85
N GLY A 589 -41.27 20.66 -37.36
CA GLY A 589 -42.30 21.59 -37.80
C GLY A 589 -42.42 22.80 -36.87
N ALA A 590 -41.34 23.60 -36.75
CA ALA A 590 -41.28 25.04 -36.36
C ALA A 590 -41.55 25.47 -34.88
N PRO A 591 -41.15 26.70 -34.47
CA PRO A 591 -39.96 27.48 -34.84
C PRO A 591 -39.14 27.96 -33.63
N ALA A 592 -37.93 28.45 -33.91
CA ALA A 592 -37.09 29.20 -33.00
C ALA A 592 -37.68 30.61 -32.74
N GLN A 593 -37.73 31.02 -31.48
CA GLN A 593 -37.74 32.43 -31.09
C GLN A 593 -36.56 32.69 -30.17
N THR A 594 -35.62 33.45 -30.72
CA THR A 594 -34.59 34.20 -30.01
C THR A 594 -35.24 35.38 -29.32
N ASP A 595 -35.26 35.40 -27.99
CA ASP A 595 -35.38 36.64 -27.24
C ASP A 595 -34.09 36.86 -26.44
N VAL A 596 -33.35 37.86 -26.91
CA VAL A 596 -32.25 38.50 -26.21
C VAL A 596 -32.87 39.45 -25.19
N ALA A 597 -32.75 39.12 -23.91
CA ALA A 597 -32.96 40.07 -22.83
C ALA A 597 -31.68 40.11 -21.98
N ALA A 598 -30.83 41.09 -22.30
CA ALA A 598 -29.73 41.50 -21.47
C ALA A 598 -30.26 42.37 -20.32
N THR A 599 -30.07 41.94 -19.08
CA THR A 599 -29.96 42.83 -17.92
C THR A 599 -29.05 42.24 -16.85
N GLY A 600 -27.89 42.89 -16.72
CA GLY A 600 -26.96 42.99 -15.59
C GLY A 600 -27.08 42.05 -14.39
N SER A 601 -26.05 41.23 -14.20
CA SER A 601 -25.14 41.35 -13.06
C SER A 601 -23.90 40.50 -13.34
N ALA A 602 -22.77 41.16 -13.57
CA ALA A 602 -21.48 40.51 -13.70
C ALA A 602 -21.05 39.96 -12.33
N ALA A 603 -21.29 38.67 -12.09
CA ALA A 603 -20.62 37.94 -11.02
C ALA A 603 -19.20 37.55 -11.50
N PRO A 604 -18.15 37.74 -10.69
CA PRO A 604 -16.77 37.51 -11.12
C PRO A 604 -16.42 36.01 -11.25
N THR A 605 -15.79 35.65 -12.38
CA THR A 605 -14.77 34.59 -12.60
C THR A 605 -14.85 33.28 -11.80
N GLN A 606 -15.20 32.16 -12.45
CA GLN A 606 -15.07 30.78 -11.91
C GLN A 606 -14.02 29.83 -12.56
N PRO A 607 -12.88 30.26 -13.15
CA PRO A 607 -11.79 29.32 -13.45
C PRO A 607 -11.20 28.66 -12.17
N ALA A 608 -11.48 29.24 -11.00
CA ALA A 608 -11.07 28.72 -9.69
C ALA A 608 -11.70 27.36 -9.34
N ALA A 609 -12.92 27.06 -9.80
CA ALA A 609 -13.61 25.82 -9.43
C ALA A 609 -13.03 24.59 -10.14
N SER A 610 -12.75 24.70 -11.45
CA SER A 610 -12.05 23.65 -12.20
C SER A 610 -10.63 23.45 -11.70
N ALA A 611 -9.91 24.54 -11.39
CA ALA A 611 -8.57 24.47 -10.83
C ALA A 611 -8.59 23.81 -9.44
N ALA A 612 -9.47 24.23 -8.53
CA ALA A 612 -9.59 23.62 -7.21
C ALA A 612 -9.96 22.14 -7.27
N ALA A 613 -10.83 21.73 -8.21
CA ALA A 613 -11.13 20.32 -8.42
C ALA A 613 -9.91 19.53 -8.94
N TYR A 614 -9.08 20.15 -9.78
CA TYR A 614 -7.83 19.55 -10.27
C TYR A 614 -6.83 19.33 -9.14
N GLU A 615 -6.55 20.37 -8.35
CA GLU A 615 -5.60 20.30 -7.21
C GLU A 615 -6.07 19.30 -6.13
N GLN A 616 -7.39 19.15 -5.93
CA GLN A 616 -7.96 18.19 -4.97
C GLN A 616 -8.03 16.74 -5.50
N GLY A 617 -7.44 16.45 -6.66
CA GLY A 617 -7.48 15.11 -7.28
C GLY A 617 -8.85 14.67 -7.79
N ARG A 618 -9.84 15.58 -7.83
CA ARG A 618 -11.19 15.34 -8.36
C ARG A 618 -11.19 15.50 -9.88
N TYR A 619 -10.36 14.71 -10.56
CA TYR A 619 -10.07 14.85 -12.00
C TYR A 619 -11.31 14.72 -12.89
N GLU A 620 -12.31 13.96 -12.47
CA GLU A 620 -13.53 13.80 -13.25
C GLU A 620 -14.35 15.09 -13.30
N GLU A 621 -14.45 15.77 -12.16
CA GLU A 621 -15.10 17.07 -12.02
C GLU A 621 -14.27 18.18 -12.64
N ALA A 622 -12.94 18.14 -12.45
CA ALA A 622 -12.00 19.08 -13.07
C ALA A 622 -12.09 19.06 -14.60
N ALA A 623 -12.16 17.88 -15.21
CA ALA A 623 -12.35 17.79 -16.66
C ALA A 623 -13.69 18.37 -17.11
N ARG A 624 -14.79 18.11 -16.39
CA ARG A 624 -16.13 18.59 -16.75
C ARG A 624 -16.22 20.12 -16.64
N LEU A 625 -15.78 20.68 -15.52
CA LEU A 625 -15.79 22.13 -15.27
C LEU A 625 -14.82 22.84 -16.23
N GLY A 626 -13.60 22.31 -16.37
CA GLY A 626 -12.57 22.91 -17.20
C GLY A 626 -12.89 22.87 -18.70
N LEU A 627 -13.60 21.85 -19.19
CA LEU A 627 -14.11 21.86 -20.57
C LEU A 627 -15.12 22.98 -20.80
N ALA A 628 -15.98 23.27 -19.83
CA ALA A 628 -16.93 24.39 -19.92
C ALA A 628 -16.22 25.76 -19.81
N ASP A 629 -15.15 25.85 -19.01
CA ASP A 629 -14.29 27.03 -18.91
C ASP A 629 -13.53 27.27 -20.23
N LEU A 630 -13.02 26.22 -20.88
CA LEU A 630 -12.31 26.30 -22.16
C LEU A 630 -13.16 26.78 -23.33
N VAL A 631 -14.49 26.67 -23.26
CA VAL A 631 -15.38 27.28 -24.26
C VAL A 631 -15.34 28.80 -24.17
N ARG A 632 -15.21 29.34 -22.95
CA ARG A 632 -15.11 30.79 -22.69
C ARG A 632 -13.69 31.31 -22.85
N GLU A 633 -12.69 30.48 -22.56
CA GLU A 633 -11.27 30.82 -22.63
C GLU A 633 -10.48 29.83 -23.52
N PRO A 634 -10.68 29.84 -24.86
CA PRO A 634 -10.03 28.88 -25.74
C PRO A 634 -8.50 28.98 -25.74
N GLU A 635 -7.95 30.17 -25.52
CA GLU A 635 -6.50 30.41 -25.55
C GLU A 635 -5.80 30.13 -24.19
N ASN A 636 -6.55 29.67 -23.18
CA ASN A 636 -5.97 29.33 -21.88
C ASN A 636 -5.27 27.97 -21.94
N HIS A 637 -4.00 27.98 -22.40
CA HIS A 637 -3.18 26.79 -22.58
C HIS A 637 -2.93 26.01 -21.27
N ALA A 638 -2.78 26.71 -20.14
CA ALA A 638 -2.57 26.08 -18.83
C ALA A 638 -3.83 25.31 -18.37
N LEU A 639 -5.00 25.92 -18.50
CA LEU A 639 -6.28 25.24 -18.26
C LEU A 639 -6.46 24.05 -19.21
N ARG A 640 -6.13 24.22 -20.49
CA ARG A 640 -6.22 23.14 -21.49
C ARG A 640 -5.34 21.94 -21.12
N LEU A 641 -4.13 22.17 -20.63
CA LEU A 641 -3.24 21.10 -20.17
C LEU A 641 -3.83 20.35 -18.96
N ARG A 642 -4.37 21.07 -17.97
CA ARG A 642 -5.04 20.47 -16.80
C ARG A 642 -6.26 19.64 -17.19
N VAL A 643 -7.05 20.12 -18.14
CA VAL A 643 -8.20 19.38 -18.70
C VAL A 643 -7.72 18.12 -19.43
N ALA A 644 -6.67 18.22 -20.24
CA ALA A 644 -6.09 17.08 -20.95
C ALA A 644 -5.57 16.00 -19.98
N ASN A 645 -4.82 16.40 -18.94
CA ASN A 645 -4.34 15.51 -17.88
C ASN A 645 -5.51 14.84 -17.14
N SER A 646 -6.53 15.61 -16.77
CA SER A 646 -7.72 15.12 -16.08
C SER A 646 -8.48 14.09 -16.91
N LEU A 647 -8.65 14.34 -18.20
CA LEU A 647 -9.26 13.40 -19.15
C LEU A 647 -8.40 12.13 -19.27
N ALA A 648 -7.08 12.27 -19.32
CA ALA A 648 -6.15 11.14 -19.40
C ALA A 648 -6.20 10.25 -18.15
N TRP A 649 -6.12 10.81 -16.94
CA TRP A 649 -6.16 10.05 -15.68
C TRP A 649 -7.52 9.40 -15.41
N THR A 650 -8.59 9.94 -15.99
CA THR A 650 -9.94 9.36 -15.92
C THR A 650 -10.21 8.34 -17.03
N GLY A 651 -9.22 8.01 -17.86
CA GLY A 651 -9.33 7.01 -18.93
C GLY A 651 -9.99 7.51 -20.22
N ARG A 652 -10.34 8.79 -20.30
CA ARG A 652 -10.97 9.43 -21.48
C ARG A 652 -9.91 9.83 -22.50
N TYR A 653 -9.16 8.84 -22.97
CA TYR A 653 -7.95 9.02 -23.79
C TYR A 653 -8.20 9.76 -25.10
N ARG A 654 -9.28 9.46 -25.83
CA ARG A 654 -9.59 10.14 -27.10
C ARG A 654 -9.71 11.66 -26.92
N HIS A 655 -10.50 12.09 -25.95
CA HIS A 655 -10.68 13.52 -25.67
C HIS A 655 -9.38 14.14 -25.14
N ALA A 656 -8.60 13.41 -24.33
CA ALA A 656 -7.29 13.88 -23.87
C ALA A 656 -6.34 14.15 -25.05
N ILE A 657 -6.25 13.22 -26.01
CA ILE A 657 -5.43 13.36 -27.23
C ILE A 657 -5.82 14.61 -28.01
N GLU A 658 -7.12 14.84 -28.20
CA GLU A 658 -7.62 16.04 -28.89
C GLU A 658 -7.19 17.34 -28.18
N GLN A 659 -7.22 17.36 -26.84
CA GLN A 659 -6.80 18.54 -26.07
C GLN A 659 -5.28 18.73 -26.07
N TYR A 660 -4.48 17.66 -25.96
CA TYR A 660 -3.02 17.74 -26.07
C TYR A 660 -2.59 18.19 -27.48
N GLY A 661 -3.26 17.71 -28.53
CA GLY A 661 -2.95 18.09 -29.91
C GLY A 661 -3.06 19.60 -30.15
N ARG A 662 -4.01 20.27 -29.48
CA ARG A 662 -4.18 21.73 -29.54
C ARG A 662 -3.07 22.52 -28.82
N LEU A 663 -2.22 21.85 -28.03
CA LEU A 663 -1.08 22.48 -27.35
C LEU A 663 0.24 22.34 -28.13
N ALA A 664 0.25 21.66 -29.27
CA ALA A 664 1.45 21.29 -30.01
C ALA A 664 2.32 22.48 -30.49
N THR A 665 1.73 23.66 -30.67
CA THR A 665 2.40 24.89 -31.12
C THR A 665 2.58 25.92 -30.00
N THR A 666 2.37 25.53 -28.74
CA THR A 666 2.39 26.43 -27.58
C THR A 666 3.64 26.23 -26.73
N PRO A 667 3.96 27.13 -25.77
CA PRO A 667 5.06 26.90 -24.82
C PRO A 667 4.90 25.61 -23.98
N LEU A 668 3.67 25.07 -23.88
CA LEU A 668 3.37 23.81 -23.19
C LEU A 668 3.47 22.58 -24.11
N ALA A 669 4.02 22.71 -25.32
CA ALA A 669 4.11 21.62 -26.30
C ALA A 669 4.86 20.39 -25.77
N ASN A 670 5.95 20.57 -25.02
CA ASN A 670 6.69 19.45 -24.42
C ASN A 670 5.86 18.73 -23.35
N ALA A 671 5.25 19.47 -22.41
CA ALA A 671 4.37 18.90 -21.39
C ALA A 671 3.18 18.16 -22.00
N ALA A 672 2.57 18.72 -23.05
CA ALA A 672 1.51 18.07 -23.81
C ALA A 672 1.99 16.82 -24.54
N THR A 673 3.22 16.83 -25.07
CA THR A 673 3.84 15.67 -25.72
C THR A 673 4.09 14.54 -24.72
N VAL A 674 4.54 14.85 -23.51
CA VAL A 674 4.67 13.87 -22.41
C VAL A 674 3.32 13.28 -22.03
N GLY A 675 2.30 14.13 -21.85
CA GLY A 675 0.94 13.69 -21.56
C GLY A 675 0.36 12.78 -22.65
N LEU A 676 0.56 13.13 -23.92
CA LEU A 676 0.17 12.34 -25.07
C LEU A 676 0.93 11.00 -25.15
N ALA A 677 2.23 11.01 -24.89
CA ALA A 677 3.05 9.80 -24.83
C ALA A 677 2.59 8.85 -23.72
N ASN A 678 2.25 9.38 -22.54
CA ASN A 678 1.66 8.61 -21.44
C ASN A 678 0.30 8.00 -21.82
N VAL A 679 -0.57 8.75 -22.51
CA VAL A 679 -1.82 8.20 -23.04
C VAL A 679 -1.57 7.05 -24.02
N HIS A 680 -0.57 7.18 -24.91
CA HIS A 680 -0.18 6.09 -25.80
C HIS A 680 0.37 4.88 -25.03
N LEU A 681 1.15 5.10 -23.98
CA LEU A 681 1.66 4.02 -23.12
C LEU A 681 0.53 3.30 -22.38
N TRP A 682 -0.40 4.03 -21.76
CA TRP A 682 -1.55 3.48 -21.04
C TRP A 682 -2.56 2.78 -21.94
N SER A 683 -2.73 3.26 -23.18
CA SER A 683 -3.53 2.60 -24.22
C SER A 683 -2.82 1.40 -24.87
N GLY A 684 -1.65 0.99 -24.36
CA GLY A 684 -0.94 -0.21 -24.84
C GLY A 684 -0.18 -0.01 -26.15
N ARG A 685 0.12 1.24 -26.53
CA ARG A 685 0.85 1.62 -27.75
C ARG A 685 2.25 2.19 -27.41
N PRO A 686 3.15 1.40 -26.78
CA PRO A 686 4.46 1.91 -26.35
C PRO A 686 5.38 2.30 -27.52
N HIS A 687 5.16 1.73 -28.72
CA HIS A 687 5.88 2.07 -29.94
C HIS A 687 5.60 3.50 -30.42
N LEU A 688 4.42 4.06 -30.10
CA LEU A 688 4.11 5.47 -30.34
C LEU A 688 4.64 6.37 -29.22
N ALA A 689 4.64 5.89 -27.98
CA ALA A 689 5.08 6.65 -26.81
C ALA A 689 6.61 6.86 -26.78
N ASP A 690 7.40 5.81 -27.07
CA ASP A 690 8.86 5.83 -27.05
C ASP A 690 9.50 6.99 -27.84
N PRO A 691 9.19 7.20 -29.15
CA PRO A 691 9.77 8.31 -29.90
C PRO A 691 9.35 9.69 -29.36
N MET A 692 8.17 9.80 -28.76
CA MET A 692 7.68 11.06 -28.17
C MET A 692 8.47 11.41 -26.90
N PHE A 693 8.71 10.43 -26.02
CA PHE A 693 9.54 10.64 -24.84
C PHE A 693 10.98 10.98 -25.23
N ARG A 694 11.56 10.29 -26.22
CA ARG A 694 12.90 10.63 -26.73
C ARG A 694 12.97 12.04 -27.30
N ARG A 695 11.95 12.48 -28.04
CA ARG A 695 11.88 13.86 -28.57
C ARG A 695 11.87 14.88 -27.44
N VAL A 696 11.10 14.66 -26.39
CA VAL A 696 11.08 15.57 -25.23
C VAL A 696 12.44 15.55 -24.53
N LEU A 697 13.03 14.39 -24.28
CA LEU A 697 14.35 14.26 -23.64
C LEU A 697 15.51 14.81 -24.47
N ALA A 698 15.37 14.91 -25.80
CA ALA A 698 16.34 15.59 -26.64
C ALA A 698 16.30 17.12 -26.48
N ALA A 699 15.12 17.68 -26.18
CA ALA A 699 14.94 19.11 -25.93
C ALA A 699 15.16 19.48 -24.45
N ASP A 700 14.76 18.60 -23.53
CA ASP A 700 14.90 18.71 -22.08
C ASP A 700 15.34 17.36 -21.49
N PRO A 701 16.65 17.09 -21.43
CA PRO A 701 17.20 15.86 -20.83
C PRO A 701 16.84 15.72 -19.34
N GLY A 702 16.44 16.83 -18.70
CA GLY A 702 16.07 16.92 -17.30
C GLY A 702 14.69 16.36 -17.00
N ASP A 703 13.79 16.24 -17.97
CA ASP A 703 12.39 15.84 -17.73
C ASP A 703 12.26 14.42 -17.13
N ALA A 704 11.98 14.32 -15.82
CA ALA A 704 11.81 13.05 -15.10
C ALA A 704 10.64 12.23 -15.62
N VAL A 705 9.52 12.86 -15.96
CA VAL A 705 8.30 12.15 -16.39
C VAL A 705 8.56 11.51 -17.76
N ALA A 706 9.25 12.23 -18.65
CA ALA A 706 9.66 11.68 -19.94
C ALA A 706 10.69 10.56 -19.79
N ARG A 707 11.63 10.67 -18.83
CA ARG A 707 12.63 9.62 -18.55
C ARG A 707 12.00 8.34 -18.02
N GLU A 708 11.10 8.46 -17.04
CA GLU A 708 10.36 7.33 -16.50
C GLU A 708 9.42 6.72 -17.54
N GLY A 709 8.69 7.57 -18.27
CA GLY A 709 7.83 7.16 -19.37
C GLY A 709 8.59 6.40 -20.45
N LEU A 710 9.80 6.86 -20.81
CA LEU A 710 10.68 6.16 -21.74
C LEU A 710 11.11 4.79 -21.20
N ALA A 711 11.53 4.70 -19.93
CA ALA A 711 11.91 3.43 -19.32
C ALA A 711 10.72 2.43 -19.33
N ASN A 712 9.51 2.90 -19.00
CA ASN A 712 8.30 2.09 -19.02
C ASN A 712 7.90 1.65 -20.44
N ALA A 713 8.03 2.55 -21.43
CA ALA A 713 7.81 2.21 -22.84
C ALA A 713 8.83 1.17 -23.32
N GLN A 714 10.12 1.38 -23.07
CA GLN A 714 11.20 0.48 -23.45
C GLN A 714 11.04 -0.91 -22.82
N ARG A 715 10.64 -1.01 -21.54
CA ARG A 715 10.33 -2.30 -20.90
C ARG A 715 9.30 -3.12 -21.69
N ARG A 716 8.24 -2.48 -22.23
CA ARG A 716 7.21 -3.16 -23.03
C ARG A 716 7.65 -3.47 -24.46
N LEU A 717 8.67 -2.77 -24.95
CA LEU A 717 9.22 -2.92 -26.29
C LEU A 717 10.29 -4.01 -26.38
N ARG A 718 11.02 -4.26 -25.28
CA ARG A 718 12.06 -5.30 -25.19
C ARG A 718 11.53 -6.68 -25.59
N PRO A 719 12.39 -7.53 -26.19
CA PRO A 719 12.07 -8.94 -26.37
C PRO A 719 11.77 -9.60 -25.02
N ARG A 720 10.88 -10.59 -25.00
CA ARG A 720 10.40 -11.23 -23.77
C ARG A 720 10.28 -12.73 -23.97
N SER A 721 10.86 -13.49 -23.04
CA SER A 721 10.59 -14.92 -22.90
C SER A 721 9.65 -15.15 -21.73
N THR A 722 8.58 -15.92 -21.94
CA THR A 722 7.56 -16.24 -20.93
C THR A 722 7.53 -17.74 -20.69
N LEU A 723 7.72 -18.15 -19.44
CA LEU A 723 7.43 -19.49 -18.96
C LEU A 723 6.08 -19.46 -18.24
N ARG A 724 5.12 -20.29 -18.66
CA ARG A 724 3.79 -20.35 -18.05
C ARG A 724 3.42 -21.77 -17.65
N ALA A 725 2.89 -21.91 -16.44
CA ALA A 725 2.26 -23.12 -15.95
C ALA A 725 0.81 -22.80 -15.57
N SER A 726 -0.15 -23.53 -16.12
CA SER A 726 -1.57 -23.33 -15.82
C SER A 726 -2.30 -24.64 -15.59
N ARG A 727 -3.36 -24.56 -14.77
CA ARG A 727 -4.26 -25.67 -14.50
C ARG A 727 -5.71 -25.18 -14.55
N VAL A 728 -6.57 -25.97 -15.17
CA VAL A 728 -8.02 -25.79 -15.20
C VAL A 728 -8.68 -27.08 -14.76
N ASP A 729 -9.62 -27.00 -13.85
CA ASP A 729 -10.45 -28.11 -13.39
C ASP A 729 -11.94 -27.69 -13.45
N ASP A 730 -12.83 -28.63 -13.73
CA ASP A 730 -14.28 -28.39 -13.69
C ASP A 730 -15.09 -29.49 -12.96
N SER A 731 -16.38 -29.23 -12.77
CA SER A 731 -17.31 -30.17 -12.15
C SER A 731 -17.70 -31.35 -13.05
N SER A 732 -17.32 -31.33 -14.33
CA SER A 732 -17.41 -32.49 -15.22
C SER A 732 -16.26 -33.48 -15.02
N ARG A 733 -15.38 -33.21 -14.03
CA ARG A 733 -14.15 -33.96 -13.73
C ARG A 733 -13.15 -33.91 -14.88
N THR A 734 -13.21 -32.84 -15.66
CA THR A 734 -12.21 -32.53 -16.68
C THR A 734 -11.08 -31.72 -16.04
N VAL A 735 -9.84 -32.10 -16.33
CA VAL A 735 -8.63 -31.43 -15.87
C VAL A 735 -7.73 -31.15 -17.05
N ARG A 736 -7.23 -29.92 -17.18
CA ARG A 736 -6.17 -29.55 -18.14
C ARG A 736 -5.02 -28.92 -17.40
N ARG A 737 -3.81 -29.40 -17.65
CA ARG A 737 -2.55 -28.80 -17.24
C ARG A 737 -1.80 -28.37 -18.48
N THR A 738 -1.18 -27.20 -18.43
CA THR A 738 -0.42 -26.67 -19.55
C THR A 738 0.88 -26.09 -19.05
N GLY A 739 1.98 -26.54 -19.65
CA GLY A 739 3.28 -25.89 -19.58
C GLY A 739 3.57 -25.23 -20.92
N ALA A 740 3.94 -23.95 -20.92
CA ALA A 740 4.22 -23.20 -22.13
C ALA A 740 5.52 -22.40 -22.01
N LEU A 741 6.24 -22.33 -23.12
CA LEU A 741 7.37 -21.43 -23.32
C LEU A 741 7.07 -20.57 -24.55
N ALA A 742 7.08 -19.26 -24.39
CA ALA A 742 6.90 -18.31 -25.49
C ALA A 742 8.07 -17.34 -25.55
N HIS A 743 8.44 -16.89 -26.75
CA HIS A 743 9.38 -15.81 -26.96
C HIS A 743 8.78 -14.80 -27.94
N ARG A 744 8.69 -13.54 -27.50
CA ARG A 744 8.16 -12.41 -28.27
C ARG A 744 9.26 -11.40 -28.53
N TRP A 745 9.37 -10.93 -29.77
CA TRP A 745 10.32 -9.89 -30.15
C TRP A 745 9.71 -8.96 -31.20
N ARG A 746 10.47 -7.94 -31.58
CA ARG A 746 10.10 -6.96 -32.60
C ARG A 746 11.24 -6.78 -33.60
N ASP A 747 10.91 -6.27 -34.77
CA ASP A 747 11.92 -5.76 -35.70
C ASP A 747 12.50 -4.41 -35.23
N GLU A 748 13.50 -3.91 -35.95
CA GLU A 748 14.14 -2.62 -35.65
C GLU A 748 13.17 -1.45 -35.73
N SER A 749 12.13 -1.55 -36.57
CA SER A 749 11.10 -0.51 -36.68
C SER A 749 10.14 -0.48 -35.49
N LEU A 750 10.16 -1.51 -34.63
CA LEU A 750 9.22 -1.75 -33.52
C LEU A 750 7.75 -1.95 -33.94
N MET A 751 7.45 -1.91 -35.24
CA MET A 751 6.11 -2.04 -35.79
C MET A 751 5.73 -3.48 -36.07
N GLN A 752 6.71 -4.35 -36.36
CA GLN A 752 6.47 -5.76 -36.57
C GLN A 752 6.75 -6.51 -35.28
N VAL A 753 5.78 -7.30 -34.85
CA VAL A 753 5.84 -8.08 -33.63
C VAL A 753 5.75 -9.55 -34.00
N PHE A 754 6.66 -10.34 -33.45
CA PHE A 754 6.73 -11.77 -33.65
C PHE A 754 6.62 -12.47 -32.30
N GLU A 755 5.93 -13.60 -32.26
CA GLU A 755 5.89 -14.47 -31.10
C GLU A 755 5.94 -15.92 -31.55
N LEU A 756 6.83 -16.70 -30.94
CA LEU A 756 6.91 -18.14 -31.12
C LEU A 756 6.64 -18.79 -29.77
N ALA A 757 5.74 -19.78 -29.73
CA ALA A 757 5.48 -20.52 -28.51
C ALA A 757 5.39 -22.03 -28.73
N GLY A 758 5.83 -22.76 -27.71
CA GLY A 758 5.66 -24.20 -27.59
C GLY A 758 4.86 -24.52 -26.33
N GLU A 759 3.86 -25.40 -26.45
CA GLU A 759 3.03 -25.83 -25.34
C GLU A 759 3.01 -27.34 -25.20
N HIS A 760 3.05 -27.82 -23.97
CA HIS A 760 2.71 -29.18 -23.62
C HIS A 760 1.44 -29.16 -22.77
N VAL A 761 0.44 -29.93 -23.21
CA VAL A 761 -0.85 -30.01 -22.53
C VAL A 761 -1.07 -31.46 -22.08
N ASP A 762 -1.59 -31.61 -20.87
CA ASP A 762 -2.09 -32.85 -20.29
C ASP A 762 -3.57 -32.61 -19.95
N GLU A 763 -4.48 -33.25 -20.68
CA GLU A 763 -5.93 -33.03 -20.60
C GLU A 763 -6.68 -34.35 -20.48
N SER A 764 -7.41 -34.53 -19.38
CA SER A 764 -8.12 -35.77 -19.08
C SER A 764 -9.52 -35.54 -18.50
N ARG A 765 -10.40 -36.54 -18.63
CA ARG A 765 -11.70 -36.58 -17.95
C ARG A 765 -11.97 -37.93 -17.30
N SER A 766 -12.19 -37.97 -15.98
CA SER A 766 -12.39 -39.21 -15.21
C SER A 766 -13.87 -39.55 -14.98
N PRO A 767 -14.27 -40.84 -14.90
CA PRO A 767 -13.43 -42.05 -14.89
C PRO A 767 -13.24 -42.74 -16.26
N ALA A 768 -14.01 -42.36 -17.29
CA ALA A 768 -14.01 -43.04 -18.60
C ALA A 768 -13.95 -42.06 -19.78
N GLY A 769 -13.42 -40.86 -19.58
CA GLY A 769 -13.20 -39.88 -20.64
C GLY A 769 -11.81 -40.00 -21.28
N PRO A 770 -11.56 -39.22 -22.34
CA PRO A 770 -10.27 -39.24 -23.03
C PRO A 770 -9.16 -38.71 -22.14
N ASP A 771 -7.94 -39.22 -22.38
CA ASP A 771 -6.67 -38.74 -21.82
C ASP A 771 -5.78 -38.33 -22.99
N LEU A 772 -5.47 -37.04 -23.08
CA LEU A 772 -4.85 -36.40 -24.24
C LEU A 772 -3.59 -35.67 -23.80
N GLN A 773 -2.47 -35.92 -24.48
CA GLN A 773 -1.21 -35.22 -24.24
C GLN A 773 -0.68 -34.44 -25.47
N PRO A 774 -1.46 -33.48 -26.02
CA PRO A 774 -1.05 -32.76 -27.21
C PRO A 774 0.16 -31.86 -26.97
N ARG A 775 0.99 -31.73 -27.99
CA ARG A 775 2.06 -30.73 -28.06
C ARG A 775 1.69 -29.70 -29.12
N LYS A 776 1.87 -28.42 -28.80
CA LYS A 776 1.57 -27.35 -29.74
C LYS A 776 2.79 -26.52 -30.06
N ALA A 777 2.80 -26.02 -31.28
CA ALA A 777 3.69 -24.96 -31.72
C ALA A 777 2.82 -23.85 -32.31
N SER A 778 3.02 -22.62 -31.88
CA SER A 778 2.32 -21.46 -32.42
C SER A 778 3.29 -20.37 -32.84
N PHE A 779 2.94 -19.71 -33.93
CA PHE A 779 3.62 -18.54 -34.44
C PHE A 779 2.60 -17.42 -34.62
N GLU A 780 2.89 -16.26 -34.05
CA GLU A 780 2.08 -15.06 -34.19
C GLU A 780 2.91 -13.95 -34.81
N TYR A 781 2.33 -13.27 -35.79
CA TYR A 781 2.89 -12.10 -36.45
C TYR A 781 1.88 -10.97 -36.42
N GLN A 782 2.31 -9.77 -36.05
CA GLN A 782 1.48 -8.57 -36.06
C GLN A 782 2.24 -7.40 -36.67
N HIS A 783 1.59 -6.65 -37.56
CA HIS A 783 2.17 -5.43 -38.14
C HIS A 783 1.37 -4.20 -37.73
N LEU A 784 1.88 -3.42 -36.77
CA LEU A 784 1.21 -2.24 -36.20
C LEU A 784 1.19 -1.03 -37.15
N GLY A 785 2.16 -0.93 -38.05
CA GLY A 785 2.28 0.18 -39.01
C GLY A 785 1.44 0.07 -40.29
N LEU A 786 0.73 -1.04 -40.53
CA LEU A 786 -0.12 -1.21 -41.71
C LEU A 786 -1.57 -0.80 -41.40
N PRO A 787 -2.35 -0.39 -42.41
CA PRO A 787 -3.79 -0.21 -42.23
C PRO A 787 -4.42 -1.46 -41.61
N LEU A 788 -5.31 -1.25 -40.64
CA LEU A 788 -5.99 -2.32 -39.89
C LEU A 788 -5.09 -3.16 -38.97
N ALA A 789 -3.80 -2.81 -38.80
CA ALA A 789 -2.86 -3.48 -37.90
C ALA A 789 -2.97 -5.03 -37.87
N PRO A 790 -2.84 -5.70 -39.04
CA PRO A 790 -3.17 -7.11 -39.17
C PRO A 790 -2.34 -7.99 -38.24
N ARG A 791 -2.99 -8.98 -37.63
CA ARG A 791 -2.37 -9.99 -36.79
C ARG A 791 -2.75 -11.38 -37.24
N VAL A 792 -1.76 -12.19 -37.57
CA VAL A 792 -1.91 -13.58 -38.02
C VAL A 792 -1.35 -14.51 -36.94
N ARG A 793 -2.12 -15.52 -36.56
CA ARG A 793 -1.67 -16.60 -35.68
C ARG A 793 -1.82 -17.93 -36.39
N LEU A 794 -0.75 -18.71 -36.40
CA LEU A 794 -0.72 -20.07 -36.93
C LEU A 794 -0.42 -21.01 -35.76
N THR A 795 -1.19 -22.09 -35.65
CA THR A 795 -1.01 -23.07 -34.57
C THR A 795 -1.04 -24.48 -35.14
N SER A 796 -0.05 -25.27 -34.75
CA SER A 796 0.00 -26.71 -34.99
C SER A 796 -0.26 -27.46 -33.67
N ASP A 797 -1.10 -28.48 -33.69
CA ASP A 797 -1.42 -29.35 -32.55
C ASP A 797 -1.17 -30.83 -32.94
N SER A 798 -0.23 -31.48 -32.27
CA SER A 798 0.23 -32.83 -32.60
C SER A 798 -0.65 -33.97 -32.08
N GLY A 799 -1.70 -33.68 -31.29
CA GLY A 799 -2.50 -34.70 -30.60
C GLY A 799 -3.86 -35.00 -31.23
N VAL A 800 -4.15 -34.49 -32.43
CA VAL A 800 -5.51 -34.43 -32.98
C VAL A 800 -5.54 -34.71 -34.50
N LYS A 801 -6.62 -35.31 -35.02
CA LYS A 801 -6.79 -35.59 -36.47
C LYS A 801 -6.68 -34.35 -37.38
N SER A 802 -7.10 -33.18 -36.89
CA SER A 802 -6.91 -31.88 -37.52
C SER A 802 -5.84 -31.12 -36.76
N SER A 803 -4.66 -30.97 -37.36
CA SER A 803 -3.47 -30.47 -36.66
C SER A 803 -3.17 -29.00 -36.90
N PHE A 804 -3.75 -28.33 -37.90
CA PHE A 804 -3.39 -26.95 -38.27
C PHE A 804 -4.56 -25.96 -38.15
N PHE A 805 -4.27 -24.82 -37.54
CA PHE A 805 -5.21 -23.75 -37.24
C PHE A 805 -4.60 -22.40 -37.61
N ALA A 806 -5.45 -21.47 -38.04
CA ALA A 806 -5.02 -20.15 -38.47
C ALA A 806 -6.09 -19.11 -38.13
N GLU A 807 -5.66 -17.99 -37.57
CA GLU A 807 -6.52 -16.86 -37.21
C GLU A 807 -5.94 -15.56 -37.77
N LEU A 808 -6.82 -14.71 -38.29
CA LEU A 808 -6.53 -13.35 -38.73
C LEU A 808 -7.36 -12.38 -37.88
N ALA A 809 -6.72 -11.40 -37.27
CA ALA A 809 -7.38 -10.29 -36.59
C ALA A 809 -7.03 -8.96 -37.29
N LEU A 810 -8.04 -8.13 -37.52
CA LEU A 810 -7.95 -6.83 -38.18
C LEU A 810 -8.57 -5.76 -37.30
N GLN A 811 -7.84 -4.69 -37.01
CA GLN A 811 -8.31 -3.52 -36.27
C GLN A 811 -9.05 -2.56 -37.22
N VAL A 812 -10.37 -2.76 -37.38
CA VAL A 812 -11.21 -2.01 -38.34
C VAL A 812 -11.49 -0.57 -37.88
N ALA A 813 -11.40 -0.32 -36.58
CA ALA A 813 -11.41 1.03 -36.01
C ALA A 813 -10.51 1.06 -34.76
N ASP A 814 -10.17 2.25 -34.26
CA ASP A 814 -9.43 2.39 -32.99
C ASP A 814 -10.07 1.61 -31.83
N ALA A 815 -11.39 1.46 -31.89
CA ALA A 815 -12.25 0.84 -30.89
C ALA A 815 -12.70 -0.59 -31.25
N ALA A 816 -12.36 -1.14 -32.42
CA ALA A 816 -12.95 -2.40 -32.90
C ALA A 816 -11.99 -3.31 -33.66
N THR A 817 -12.09 -4.61 -33.38
CA THR A 817 -11.31 -5.68 -34.00
C THR A 817 -12.25 -6.73 -34.57
N VAL A 818 -11.99 -7.16 -35.80
CA VAL A 818 -12.65 -8.30 -36.45
C VAL A 818 -11.68 -9.48 -36.47
N GLU A 819 -12.16 -10.66 -36.09
CA GLU A 819 -11.39 -11.90 -36.04
C GLU A 819 -12.03 -12.95 -36.93
N ILE A 820 -11.25 -13.56 -37.83
CA ILE A 820 -11.69 -14.61 -38.74
C ILE A 820 -10.66 -15.73 -38.71
N GLY A 821 -11.09 -16.98 -38.60
CA GLY A 821 -10.11 -18.06 -38.56
C GLY A 821 -10.69 -19.45 -38.45
N ARG A 822 -9.81 -20.44 -38.59
CA ARG A 822 -10.07 -21.84 -38.25
C ARG A 822 -9.43 -22.11 -36.89
N VAL A 823 -10.25 -22.44 -35.89
CA VAL A 823 -9.83 -22.65 -34.50
C VAL A 823 -10.08 -24.08 -34.03
N ASN A 824 -9.28 -24.53 -33.06
CA ASN A 824 -9.50 -25.82 -32.40
C ASN A 824 -10.69 -25.68 -31.44
N TRP A 825 -11.83 -26.27 -31.81
CA TRP A 825 -13.06 -26.10 -31.03
C TRP A 825 -13.00 -26.85 -29.70
N GLY A 826 -12.45 -28.06 -29.69
CA GLY A 826 -12.31 -28.85 -28.45
C GLY A 826 -11.42 -28.15 -27.42
N GLU A 827 -10.37 -27.47 -27.89
CA GLU A 827 -9.55 -26.63 -27.03
C GLU A 827 -10.33 -25.42 -26.48
N LEU A 828 -10.95 -24.63 -27.37
CA LEU A 828 -11.66 -23.40 -27.06
C LEU A 828 -12.85 -23.62 -26.12
N ALA A 829 -13.60 -24.70 -26.33
CA ALA A 829 -14.78 -25.06 -25.55
C ALA A 829 -14.45 -25.78 -24.23
N PHE A 830 -13.17 -26.03 -23.94
CA PHE A 830 -12.71 -26.86 -22.81
C PHE A 830 -13.41 -28.23 -22.80
N ALA A 831 -13.34 -28.93 -23.94
CA ALA A 831 -14.12 -30.13 -24.22
C ALA A 831 -13.22 -31.26 -24.76
N PRO A 832 -12.73 -32.17 -23.89
CA PRO A 832 -11.79 -33.23 -24.27
C PRO A 832 -12.33 -34.19 -25.35
N ASP A 833 -13.63 -34.52 -25.34
CA ASP A 833 -14.23 -35.37 -26.37
C ASP A 833 -14.21 -34.70 -27.75
N ALA A 834 -14.62 -33.43 -27.81
CA ALA A 834 -14.57 -32.63 -29.03
C ALA A 834 -13.13 -32.52 -29.56
N ARG A 835 -12.15 -32.44 -28.65
CA ARG A 835 -10.74 -32.40 -29.00
C ARG A 835 -10.22 -33.74 -29.53
N ARG A 836 -10.54 -34.85 -28.87
CA ARG A 836 -10.23 -36.22 -29.35
C ARG A 836 -10.78 -36.45 -30.75
N ASP A 837 -12.01 -36.01 -30.99
CA ASP A 837 -12.69 -36.17 -32.28
C ASP A 837 -12.16 -35.21 -33.36
N GLY A 838 -11.32 -34.25 -32.99
CA GLY A 838 -10.71 -33.28 -33.89
C GLY A 838 -11.65 -32.23 -34.44
N LEU A 839 -12.64 -31.83 -33.63
CA LEU A 839 -13.57 -30.79 -34.01
C LEU A 839 -12.87 -29.44 -34.12
N PHE A 840 -13.08 -28.78 -35.25
CA PHE A 840 -12.64 -27.41 -35.50
C PHE A 840 -13.83 -26.53 -35.82
N ALA A 841 -13.66 -25.22 -35.65
CA ALA A 841 -14.67 -24.24 -36.02
C ALA A 841 -14.09 -23.20 -36.96
N ARG A 842 -14.87 -22.81 -37.96
CA ARG A 842 -14.66 -21.56 -38.70
C ARG A 842 -15.31 -20.45 -37.90
N ARG A 843 -14.52 -19.50 -37.43
CA ARG A 843 -14.92 -18.39 -36.58
C ARG A 843 -14.98 -17.11 -37.40
N VAL A 844 -16.02 -16.32 -37.17
CA VAL A 844 -16.08 -14.90 -37.50
C VAL A 844 -16.55 -14.16 -36.25
N GLY A 845 -15.80 -13.17 -35.80
CA GLY A 845 -16.14 -12.39 -34.62
C GLY A 845 -15.77 -10.93 -34.75
N VAL A 846 -16.45 -10.11 -33.96
CA VAL A 846 -16.16 -8.69 -33.78
C VAL A 846 -16.13 -8.40 -32.28
N ALA A 847 -15.17 -7.60 -31.85
CA ALA A 847 -15.08 -7.13 -30.49
C ALA A 847 -14.68 -5.66 -30.50
N GLY A 848 -15.20 -4.88 -29.55
CA GLY A 848 -14.84 -3.48 -29.46
C GLY A 848 -15.25 -2.83 -28.16
N GLN A 849 -14.65 -1.67 -27.90
CA GLN A 849 -14.95 -0.84 -26.75
C GLN A 849 -14.98 0.63 -27.14
N VAL A 850 -16.03 1.32 -26.72
CA VAL A 850 -16.24 2.75 -26.98
C VAL A 850 -16.47 3.45 -25.64
N GLU A 851 -15.77 4.55 -25.44
CA GLU A 851 -15.99 5.44 -24.30
C GLU A 851 -17.02 6.51 -24.66
N SER A 852 -17.93 6.80 -23.73
CA SER A 852 -18.92 7.87 -23.85
C SER A 852 -18.96 8.72 -22.59
N PRO A 853 -19.58 9.93 -22.62
CA PRO A 853 -19.78 10.74 -21.42
C PRO A 853 -20.57 10.03 -20.31
N TYR A 854 -21.37 9.02 -20.68
CA TYR A 854 -22.18 8.25 -19.73
C TYR A 854 -21.44 7.03 -19.16
N GLY A 855 -20.28 6.68 -19.71
CA GLY A 855 -19.49 5.52 -19.33
C GLY A 855 -18.93 4.74 -20.52
N GLY A 856 -18.16 3.72 -20.21
CA GLY A 856 -17.55 2.82 -21.20
C GLY A 856 -18.50 1.70 -21.60
N PHE A 857 -18.68 1.51 -22.90
CA PHE A 857 -19.41 0.39 -23.48
C PHE A 857 -18.43 -0.56 -24.17
N GLY A 858 -18.47 -1.84 -23.83
CA GLY A 858 -17.67 -2.87 -24.50
C GLY A 858 -18.54 -4.04 -24.91
N GLY A 859 -18.25 -4.64 -26.04
CA GLY A 859 -19.01 -5.80 -26.50
C GLY A 859 -18.22 -6.69 -27.44
N SER A 860 -18.70 -7.91 -27.60
CA SER A 860 -18.23 -8.83 -28.62
C SER A 860 -19.37 -9.69 -29.14
N ALA A 861 -19.27 -10.11 -30.39
CA ALA A 861 -20.14 -11.10 -30.99
C ALA A 861 -19.29 -12.04 -31.83
N ALA A 862 -19.59 -13.33 -31.79
CA ALA A 862 -18.88 -14.33 -32.57
C ALA A 862 -19.84 -15.41 -33.08
N HIS A 863 -19.59 -15.87 -34.30
CA HIS A 863 -20.22 -17.03 -34.89
C HIS A 863 -19.16 -18.09 -35.17
N PHE A 864 -19.51 -19.34 -34.86
CA PHE A 864 -18.69 -20.52 -35.04
C PHE A 864 -19.48 -21.53 -35.88
N ALA A 865 -18.96 -21.86 -37.07
CA ALA A 865 -19.46 -22.95 -37.88
C ALA A 865 -18.56 -24.19 -37.67
N LEU A 866 -19.07 -25.17 -36.93
CA LEU A 866 -18.29 -26.34 -36.49
C LEU A 866 -18.21 -27.40 -37.59
N SER A 867 -17.15 -28.20 -37.56
CA SER A 867 -16.90 -29.28 -38.52
C SER A 867 -17.90 -30.44 -38.44
N ASP A 868 -18.70 -30.52 -37.39
CA ASP A 868 -19.80 -31.49 -37.22
C ASP A 868 -21.16 -30.95 -37.70
N GLY A 869 -21.17 -29.79 -38.37
CA GLY A 869 -22.36 -29.15 -38.91
C GLY A 869 -23.19 -28.36 -37.90
N ASN A 870 -22.73 -28.16 -36.66
CA ASN A 870 -23.40 -27.30 -35.70
C ASN A 870 -22.98 -25.83 -35.85
N GLY A 871 -23.92 -24.89 -35.69
CA GLY A 871 -23.65 -23.46 -35.54
C GLY A 871 -23.70 -23.02 -34.08
N VAL A 872 -22.71 -22.28 -33.61
CA VAL A 872 -22.71 -21.65 -32.28
C VAL A 872 -22.52 -20.14 -32.41
N HIS A 873 -23.39 -19.39 -31.73
CA HIS A 873 -23.35 -17.93 -31.67
C HIS A 873 -23.10 -17.50 -30.23
N GLU A 874 -22.22 -16.52 -30.06
CA GLU A 874 -21.95 -15.90 -28.77
C GLU A 874 -22.05 -14.39 -28.90
N PHE A 875 -22.57 -13.75 -27.85
CA PHE A 875 -22.49 -12.31 -27.69
C PHE A 875 -22.24 -11.93 -26.24
N SER A 876 -21.59 -10.79 -26.05
CA SER A 876 -21.49 -10.14 -24.76
C SER A 876 -21.53 -8.63 -24.93
N ALA A 877 -22.12 -7.95 -23.96
CA ALA A 877 -22.05 -6.50 -23.83
C ALA A 877 -21.85 -6.13 -22.36
N ARG A 878 -21.07 -5.08 -22.11
CA ARG A 878 -20.76 -4.56 -20.78
C ARG A 878 -20.82 -3.05 -20.84
N PHE A 879 -21.47 -2.47 -19.86
CA PHE A 879 -21.52 -1.05 -19.59
C PHE A 879 -20.92 -0.76 -18.22
N THR A 880 -19.91 0.10 -18.20
CA THR A 880 -19.31 0.62 -16.98
C THR A 880 -19.70 2.09 -16.88
N PRO A 881 -20.67 2.47 -16.02
CA PRO A 881 -21.13 3.84 -15.93
C PRO A 881 -20.01 4.80 -15.51
N ALA A 882 -20.04 6.04 -16.00
CA ALA A 882 -19.14 7.09 -15.54
C ALA A 882 -19.39 7.40 -14.07
N TRP A 883 -20.66 7.48 -13.67
CA TRP A 883 -21.03 7.53 -12.26
C TRP A 883 -20.74 6.19 -11.57
N GLN A 884 -19.98 6.25 -10.48
CA GLN A 884 -19.61 5.09 -9.67
C GLN A 884 -20.20 5.23 -8.25
N PRO A 885 -20.82 4.18 -7.68
CA PRO A 885 -21.47 4.25 -6.38
C PRO A 885 -20.48 4.24 -5.20
N PHE A 886 -19.18 4.13 -5.47
CA PHE A 886 -18.12 4.02 -4.46
C PHE A 886 -17.22 5.25 -4.50
N ALA A 887 -16.68 5.63 -3.33
CA ALA A 887 -15.69 6.69 -3.26
C ALA A 887 -14.45 6.37 -4.12
N GLN A 888 -13.97 7.35 -4.90
CA GLN A 888 -12.91 7.15 -5.89
C GLN A 888 -11.61 6.56 -5.29
N GLY A 889 -11.28 6.88 -4.04
CA GLY A 889 -10.08 6.35 -3.35
C GLY A 889 -10.12 4.84 -3.05
N ILE A 890 -11.30 4.19 -3.12
CA ILE A 890 -11.45 2.75 -2.89
C ILE A 890 -10.99 1.94 -4.12
N GLY A 891 -10.98 2.55 -5.31
CA GLY A 891 -10.53 1.90 -6.56
C GLY A 891 -11.48 0.80 -7.07
N LEU A 892 -12.72 0.77 -6.58
CA LEU A 892 -13.75 -0.19 -6.95
C LEU A 892 -14.67 0.40 -8.03
N ARG A 893 -14.96 -0.37 -9.08
CA ARG A 893 -15.85 0.01 -10.19
C ARG A 893 -17.00 -0.98 -10.35
N ALA A 894 -18.22 -0.48 -10.41
CA ALA A 894 -19.41 -1.22 -10.78
C ALA A 894 -19.56 -1.28 -12.31
N SER A 895 -20.08 -2.40 -12.80
CA SER A 895 -20.48 -2.58 -14.20
C SER A 895 -21.76 -3.43 -14.30
N ALA A 896 -22.47 -3.26 -15.40
CA ALA A 896 -23.59 -4.11 -15.77
C ALA A 896 -23.32 -4.70 -17.16
N GLY A 897 -23.85 -5.88 -17.46
CA GLY A 897 -23.65 -6.50 -18.76
C GLY A 897 -24.64 -7.60 -19.06
N VAL A 898 -24.52 -8.14 -20.26
CA VAL A 898 -25.27 -9.29 -20.74
C VAL A 898 -24.31 -10.25 -21.45
N TYR A 899 -24.59 -11.54 -21.33
CA TYR A 899 -23.90 -12.59 -22.06
C TYR A 899 -24.94 -13.55 -22.64
N GLY A 900 -24.73 -13.93 -23.89
CA GLY A 900 -25.57 -14.86 -24.61
C GLY A 900 -24.75 -15.90 -25.37
N ARG A 901 -25.20 -17.14 -25.35
CA ARG A 901 -24.68 -18.23 -26.20
C ARG A 901 -25.85 -19.05 -26.72
N LYS A 902 -25.88 -19.37 -28.01
CA LYS A 902 -26.90 -20.25 -28.60
C LYS A 902 -26.26 -21.19 -29.60
N ALA A 903 -26.57 -22.48 -29.49
CA ALA A 903 -26.24 -23.47 -30.51
C ALA A 903 -27.47 -23.79 -31.37
N GLU A 904 -27.28 -24.27 -32.58
CA GLU A 904 -28.38 -24.79 -33.42
C GLU A 904 -28.88 -26.15 -32.91
N ARG A 905 -27.96 -26.99 -32.44
CA ARG A 905 -28.25 -28.30 -31.86
C ARG A 905 -27.45 -28.52 -30.58
N HIS A 906 -28.05 -29.27 -29.66
CA HIS A 906 -27.36 -29.82 -28.50
C HIS A 906 -26.47 -31.00 -28.91
N ASP A 907 -25.20 -30.95 -28.56
CA ASP A 907 -24.20 -32.00 -28.77
C ASP A 907 -23.56 -32.37 -27.42
N PRO A 908 -23.54 -33.65 -27.03
CA PRO A 908 -23.03 -34.05 -25.72
C PRO A 908 -21.51 -33.91 -25.57
N ARG A 909 -20.75 -33.69 -26.66
CA ARG A 909 -19.29 -33.60 -26.61
C ARG A 909 -18.79 -32.24 -26.14
N TYR A 910 -19.63 -31.19 -26.20
CA TYR A 910 -19.27 -29.83 -25.81
C TYR A 910 -20.51 -29.00 -25.43
N TRP A 911 -20.33 -28.00 -24.58
CA TRP A 911 -21.45 -27.17 -24.13
C TRP A 911 -22.11 -26.40 -25.28
N SER A 912 -23.37 -26.73 -25.57
CA SER A 912 -24.11 -26.30 -26.76
C SER A 912 -25.60 -26.08 -26.45
N PRO A 913 -25.93 -24.97 -25.76
CA PRO A 913 -27.30 -24.70 -25.32
C PRO A 913 -28.20 -24.38 -26.52
N ALA A 914 -28.99 -25.36 -26.98
CA ALA A 914 -29.87 -25.23 -28.14
C ALA A 914 -31.05 -24.28 -27.87
N SER A 915 -31.53 -24.24 -26.64
CA SER A 915 -32.56 -23.26 -26.21
C SER A 915 -32.00 -21.85 -25.98
N GLY A 916 -30.68 -21.69 -26.13
CA GLY A 916 -29.93 -20.49 -25.81
C GLY A 916 -29.65 -20.35 -24.31
N TYR A 917 -28.57 -19.69 -23.97
CA TYR A 917 -28.16 -19.36 -22.62
C TYR A 917 -27.97 -17.85 -22.54
N TYR A 918 -28.88 -17.15 -21.86
CA TYR A 918 -28.84 -15.69 -21.76
C TYR A 918 -28.87 -15.25 -20.30
N VAL A 919 -27.89 -14.44 -19.91
CA VAL A 919 -27.76 -13.92 -18.54
C VAL A 919 -27.42 -12.44 -18.53
N ALA A 920 -28.01 -11.71 -17.60
CA ALA A 920 -27.57 -10.39 -17.19
C ALA A 920 -26.50 -10.54 -16.12
N GLN A 921 -25.54 -9.62 -16.07
CA GLN A 921 -24.43 -9.66 -15.14
C GLN A 921 -24.32 -8.31 -14.44
N VAL A 922 -24.12 -8.34 -13.13
CA VAL A 922 -23.70 -7.19 -12.33
C VAL A 922 -22.32 -7.49 -11.79
N GLY A 923 -21.35 -6.61 -12.07
CA GLY A 923 -19.95 -6.81 -11.79
C GLY A 923 -19.35 -5.73 -10.89
N LEU A 924 -18.40 -6.12 -10.06
CA LEU A 924 -17.50 -5.25 -9.31
C LEU A 924 -16.07 -5.57 -9.72
N ALA A 925 -15.29 -4.55 -10.04
CA ALA A 925 -13.88 -4.68 -10.38
C ALA A 925 -13.02 -3.79 -9.47
N LEU A 926 -11.90 -4.30 -8.99
CA LEU A 926 -10.89 -3.59 -8.22
C LEU A 926 -9.59 -3.63 -9.00
N ASN A 927 -9.01 -2.46 -9.26
CA ASN A 927 -7.67 -2.36 -9.82
C ASN A 927 -6.79 -1.55 -8.87
N ARG A 928 -5.63 -2.11 -8.53
CA ARG A 928 -4.59 -1.48 -7.69
C ARG A 928 -3.25 -1.68 -8.34
N TRP A 929 -2.37 -0.71 -8.20
CA TRP A 929 -1.02 -0.77 -8.71
C TRP A 929 -0.09 0.00 -7.77
N GLY A 930 1.19 -0.35 -7.81
CA GLY A 930 2.31 0.39 -7.26
C GLY A 930 3.48 0.30 -8.24
N ASP A 931 4.65 0.81 -7.84
CA ASP A 931 5.80 0.97 -8.74
C ASP A 931 6.23 -0.36 -9.40
N ASP A 932 6.24 -1.43 -8.60
CA ASP A 932 6.71 -2.75 -9.02
C ASP A 932 5.58 -3.79 -9.10
N TRP A 933 4.31 -3.41 -8.95
CA TRP A 933 3.22 -4.40 -8.98
C TRP A 933 1.89 -3.87 -9.46
N ASN A 934 1.06 -4.77 -9.99
CA ASN A 934 -0.36 -4.50 -10.25
C ASN A 934 -1.20 -5.68 -9.78
N LEU A 935 -2.44 -5.37 -9.37
CA LEU A 935 -3.44 -6.33 -8.93
C LEU A 935 -4.79 -5.88 -9.49
N SER A 936 -5.45 -6.81 -10.17
CA SER A 936 -6.83 -6.69 -10.59
C SER A 936 -7.65 -7.82 -9.98
N ALA A 937 -8.87 -7.52 -9.58
CA ALA A 937 -9.83 -8.50 -9.11
C ALA A 937 -11.21 -8.14 -9.63
N GLU A 938 -12.00 -9.13 -9.99
CA GLU A 938 -13.35 -8.95 -10.52
C GLU A 938 -14.29 -9.97 -9.91
N LEU A 939 -15.50 -9.54 -9.56
CA LEU A 939 -16.59 -10.38 -9.09
C LEU A 939 -17.86 -10.04 -9.87
N LYS A 940 -18.48 -11.02 -10.50
CA LYS A 940 -19.72 -10.89 -11.27
C LYS A 940 -20.79 -11.81 -10.72
N ARG A 941 -22.01 -11.28 -10.62
CA ARG A 941 -23.24 -12.03 -10.34
C ARG A 941 -24.07 -12.12 -11.61
N GLY A 942 -24.29 -13.35 -12.09
CA GLY A 942 -25.19 -13.64 -13.20
C GLY A 942 -26.64 -13.79 -12.74
N LEU A 943 -27.58 -13.28 -13.53
CA LEU A 943 -29.03 -13.38 -13.37
C LEU A 943 -29.61 -13.92 -14.69
N ARG A 944 -30.56 -14.85 -14.60
CA ARG A 944 -31.20 -15.44 -15.80
C ARG A 944 -31.97 -14.36 -16.58
N LEU A 945 -31.77 -14.31 -17.88
CA LEU A 945 -32.61 -13.55 -18.82
C LEU A 945 -33.50 -14.46 -19.67
N GLY A 946 -32.99 -15.60 -20.12
CA GLY A 946 -33.74 -16.50 -21.00
C GLY A 946 -33.04 -17.82 -21.31
N GLY A 947 -33.79 -18.74 -21.92
CA GLY A 947 -33.34 -20.09 -22.27
C GLY A 947 -32.84 -20.87 -21.05
N GLU A 948 -31.74 -21.60 -21.21
CA GLU A 948 -30.97 -22.31 -20.17
C GLU A 948 -30.18 -21.38 -19.24
N GLY A 949 -30.30 -20.06 -19.38
CA GLY A 949 -29.68 -19.08 -18.49
C GLY A 949 -29.96 -19.38 -17.01
N ALA A 950 -28.95 -19.22 -16.16
CA ALA A 950 -29.08 -19.47 -14.73
C ALA A 950 -28.29 -18.46 -13.91
N GLY A 951 -28.71 -18.28 -12.65
CA GLY A 951 -27.94 -17.49 -11.70
C GLY A 951 -26.59 -18.13 -11.41
N GLY A 952 -25.55 -17.32 -11.33
CA GLY A 952 -24.17 -17.81 -11.17
C GLY A 952 -23.23 -16.76 -10.61
N TRP A 953 -22.01 -17.15 -10.28
CA TRP A 953 -20.94 -16.25 -9.87
C TRP A 953 -19.73 -16.45 -10.76
N THR A 954 -19.01 -15.37 -11.02
CA THR A 954 -17.68 -15.44 -11.62
C THR A 954 -16.76 -14.55 -10.82
N ALA A 955 -15.69 -15.11 -10.30
CA ALA A 955 -14.68 -14.40 -9.53
C ALA A 955 -13.32 -14.59 -10.19
N GLY A 956 -12.64 -13.50 -10.51
CA GLY A 956 -11.31 -13.52 -11.13
C GLY A 956 -10.35 -12.64 -10.38
N PHE A 957 -9.06 -12.96 -10.44
CA PHE A 957 -7.98 -12.06 -10.05
C PHE A 957 -6.78 -12.26 -10.95
N ALA A 958 -6.02 -11.19 -11.17
CA ALA A 958 -4.72 -11.24 -11.80
C ALA A 958 -3.77 -10.28 -11.09
N GLY A 959 -2.54 -10.69 -10.85
CA GLY A 959 -1.51 -9.85 -10.27
C GLY A 959 -0.19 -10.03 -10.98
N GLU A 960 0.56 -8.95 -11.10
CA GLU A 960 1.91 -8.90 -11.67
C GLU A 960 2.84 -8.24 -10.67
N TYR A 961 4.06 -8.77 -10.55
CA TYR A 961 5.10 -8.24 -9.67
C TYR A 961 6.44 -8.25 -10.40
N TRP A 962 7.10 -7.09 -10.45
CA TRP A 962 8.45 -6.91 -10.96
C TRP A 962 9.45 -7.30 -9.87
N VAL A 963 10.21 -8.36 -10.14
CA VAL A 963 11.28 -8.81 -9.25
C VAL A 963 12.49 -7.88 -9.37
N ASN A 964 12.73 -7.40 -10.58
CA ASN A 964 13.73 -6.38 -10.93
C ASN A 964 13.39 -5.85 -12.34
N VAL A 965 14.27 -5.04 -12.94
CA VAL A 965 14.08 -4.42 -14.28
C VAL A 965 13.89 -5.41 -15.44
N ASP A 966 14.22 -6.69 -15.22
CA ASP A 966 14.35 -7.72 -16.24
C ASP A 966 13.39 -8.90 -16.05
N TRP A 967 12.79 -9.03 -14.85
CA TRP A 967 12.02 -10.20 -14.47
C TRP A 967 10.68 -9.83 -13.85
N THR A 968 9.60 -10.48 -14.31
CA THR A 968 8.27 -10.33 -13.72
C THR A 968 7.61 -11.67 -13.44
N VAL A 969 6.86 -11.72 -12.33
CA VAL A 969 5.99 -12.84 -11.99
C VAL A 969 4.54 -12.42 -12.16
N ARG A 970 3.75 -13.19 -12.89
CA ARG A 970 2.30 -12.99 -13.06
C ARG A 970 1.52 -14.17 -12.51
N VAL A 971 0.45 -13.90 -11.78
CA VAL A 971 -0.47 -14.89 -11.23
C VAL A 971 -1.88 -14.54 -11.69
N GLU A 972 -2.62 -15.54 -12.16
CA GLU A 972 -4.00 -15.39 -12.61
C GLU A 972 -4.86 -16.49 -11.99
N GLY A 973 -6.08 -16.16 -11.58
CA GLY A 973 -7.05 -17.11 -11.07
C GLY A 973 -8.46 -16.74 -11.52
N LEU A 974 -9.27 -17.75 -11.85
CA LEU A 974 -10.67 -17.58 -12.23
C LEU A 974 -11.48 -18.72 -11.63
N HIS A 975 -12.64 -18.38 -11.10
CA HIS A 975 -13.65 -19.32 -10.61
C HIS A 975 -15.00 -18.95 -11.22
N ILE A 976 -15.68 -19.94 -11.78
CA ILE A 976 -17.01 -19.80 -12.38
C ILE A 976 -17.93 -20.81 -11.71
N GLU A 977 -19.09 -20.35 -11.26
CA GLU A 977 -20.21 -21.18 -10.83
C GLU A 977 -21.44 -20.77 -11.63
N THR A 978 -22.05 -21.70 -12.34
CA THR A 978 -23.23 -21.46 -13.18
C THR A 978 -24.03 -22.76 -13.37
N ARG A 979 -24.96 -22.79 -14.32
CA ARG A 979 -25.53 -24.04 -14.83
C ARG A 979 -25.20 -24.22 -16.31
N ARG A 980 -24.93 -25.47 -16.69
CA ARG A 980 -24.76 -25.94 -18.07
C ARG A 980 -25.55 -27.23 -18.22
N ASP A 981 -26.30 -27.36 -19.31
CA ASP A 981 -27.10 -28.55 -19.64
C ASP A 981 -28.02 -28.98 -18.47
N GLY A 982 -28.68 -28.01 -17.83
CA GLY A 982 -29.57 -28.22 -16.69
C GLY A 982 -28.89 -28.54 -15.36
N SER A 983 -27.57 -28.76 -15.34
CA SER A 983 -26.81 -29.17 -14.15
C SER A 983 -25.94 -28.05 -13.59
N ALA A 984 -25.62 -28.11 -12.30
CA ALA A 984 -24.67 -27.18 -11.68
C ALA A 984 -23.27 -27.38 -12.28
N TYR A 985 -22.69 -26.30 -12.77
CA TYR A 985 -21.36 -26.29 -13.38
C TYR A 985 -20.42 -25.40 -12.57
N ARG A 986 -19.26 -25.93 -12.20
CA ARG A 986 -18.18 -25.18 -11.55
C ARG A 986 -16.89 -25.36 -12.32
N SER A 987 -16.13 -24.30 -12.49
CA SER A 987 -14.80 -24.36 -13.09
C SER A 987 -13.85 -23.44 -12.36
N THR A 988 -12.63 -23.91 -12.14
CA THR A 988 -11.56 -23.15 -11.51
C THR A 988 -10.31 -23.24 -12.38
N SER A 989 -9.69 -22.10 -12.66
CA SER A 989 -8.39 -22.05 -13.33
C SER A 989 -7.40 -21.24 -12.54
N PHE A 990 -6.14 -21.64 -12.61
CA PHE A 990 -5.00 -20.94 -12.03
C PHE A 990 -3.83 -20.95 -13.01
N ALA A 991 -3.13 -19.84 -13.15
CA ALA A 991 -1.91 -19.76 -13.95
C ALA A 991 -0.83 -18.96 -13.22
N LEU A 992 0.41 -19.40 -13.38
CA LEU A 992 1.63 -18.74 -12.95
C LEU A 992 2.51 -18.52 -14.18
N SER A 993 3.00 -17.30 -14.37
CA SER A 993 3.92 -16.95 -15.45
C SER A 993 5.16 -16.26 -14.90
N LEU A 994 6.30 -16.54 -15.50
CA LEU A 994 7.58 -15.87 -15.25
C LEU A 994 8.06 -15.30 -16.60
N ASP A 995 8.17 -13.98 -16.68
CA ASP A 995 8.68 -13.29 -17.86
C ASP A 995 10.12 -12.82 -17.61
N ARG A 996 10.99 -13.02 -18.61
CA ARG A 996 12.34 -12.45 -18.73
C ARG A 996 12.36 -11.50 -19.91
N LEU A 997 12.63 -10.24 -19.67
CA LEU A 997 12.90 -9.25 -20.72
C LEU A 997 14.35 -9.33 -21.18
N TRP A 998 14.66 -9.12 -22.45
CA TRP A 998 16.02 -9.17 -22.99
C TRP A 998 16.54 -7.79 -23.36
#